data_AF-A0A7X9P756-F1
#
_entry.id   AF-A0A7X9P756-F1
#
_cell.length_a   1.000
_cell.length_b   1.000
_cell.length_c   1.000
_cell.angle_alpha   90.00
_cell.angle_beta   90.00
_cell.angle_gamma   90.00
#
_symmetry.space_group_name_H-M   'P 1'
#
loop_
_entity.id
_entity.type
_entity.pdbx_description
1 polymer ?
#
loop_
_entity_poly.entity_id
_entity_poly.type
_entity_poly.pdbx_seq_one_letter_code
_entity_poly.pdbx_strand_id
1 'polypeptide(L)'
;MDATIGRRHRLLPWLALVWACGGGETAGPQGGGAAEAGGEALEARAERAADGRDGDGGGTRGGDAPVDGRAEADGAPRTDSTAADAEDVGGRAVPLQPVGPDGWVACVEPPPGMACIPGGPFARGDDRGEPDERPAAEIEVSTFYLDRHEVTNAEYRRCMEAGACRLRHHYPHFNDPEQPVVAVTWEDARAYCAWAGKRLPTEAEWEKAARGGDGRIYAWGNEPPSCERAMYRGCEPAWARPVGSFAPNPWGVFDLSGNAYEFVQDWYTPCYRGCAGECGEACFGRDPRGPCGGADVCPGRDRRVLRGGSWFWPADQLRVANRRGMRPDSGGHRLGFRCALDAPYQRRPEPPPPPETGVRPLAAAERETLLGAAAEPLPRRRFDDRHFALSNESDHALWLPYVAGLGGGYLGVGADQNYTLFAAARSEFVWLMDYDAVVTQAHRILRALILESVSPDEFLLRWEPFDERATRGLVEAAFAGDPDRAELIELFDTLRPAAGRYFEKVAARRTPDGGPGSWLADPAWYRYVRAMFAEDRVRIVPGDLLGEGTMPALAGAQRALGAPMRVVYLSNAEEYFAYNEAFRRSFAAMPFDDRSVVLRTVARRVPDGSRRAWHYQVEPARAFVERLTVQRVERFASYAEEAVYSAEGGLSLFPGTSSP
;
A
#
# COMPACT_ATOMS: atom_id res chain seq x y z
N MET A 1 -45.30 18.63 -53.30
CA MET A 1 -44.98 18.09 -54.63
C MET A 1 -43.55 17.58 -54.57
N ASP A 2 -43.43 16.26 -54.69
CA ASP A 2 -42.26 15.44 -55.07
C ASP A 2 -41.17 16.18 -55.85
N ALA A 3 -39.87 16.09 -55.52
CA ALA A 3 -38.89 15.01 -55.80
C ALA A 3 -37.72 15.67 -56.58
N THR A 4 -36.43 15.31 -56.56
CA THR A 4 -35.70 14.07 -56.29
C THR A 4 -34.17 14.32 -56.27
N ILE A 5 -33.44 13.45 -55.55
CA ILE A 5 -32.10 12.83 -55.85
C ILE A 5 -30.79 13.64 -55.73
N GLY A 6 -29.86 13.09 -54.90
CA GLY A 6 -28.42 13.20 -55.14
C GLY A 6 -27.45 12.71 -54.03
N ARG A 7 -27.30 11.38 -53.85
CA ARG A 7 -26.09 10.53 -53.52
C ARG A 7 -24.95 11.09 -52.60
N ARG A 8 -24.18 10.33 -51.80
CA ARG A 8 -24.10 8.93 -51.29
C ARG A 8 -22.93 8.88 -50.26
N HIS A 9 -23.11 8.10 -49.18
CA HIS A 9 -22.19 7.24 -48.41
C HIS A 9 -20.71 7.60 -48.13
N ARG A 10 -20.28 7.42 -46.86
CA ARG A 10 -19.64 6.17 -46.34
C ARG A 10 -19.38 6.22 -44.82
N LEU A 11 -19.92 5.27 -44.07
CA LEU A 11 -19.40 4.79 -42.78
C LEU A 11 -19.45 3.26 -42.81
N LEU A 12 -18.34 2.63 -42.46
CA LEU A 12 -18.16 1.19 -42.22
C LEU A 12 -17.83 1.01 -40.73
N PRO A 13 -18.41 0.03 -40.03
CA PRO A 13 -17.85 -0.51 -38.79
C PRO A 13 -17.10 -1.83 -39.09
N TRP A 14 -15.94 -2.02 -38.45
CA TRP A 14 -15.19 -3.27 -38.47
C TRP A 14 -15.53 -4.14 -37.25
N LEU A 15 -15.63 -5.43 -37.53
CA LEU A 15 -16.13 -6.54 -36.72
C LEU A 15 -15.06 -7.17 -35.82
N ALA A 16 -15.58 -7.82 -34.78
CA ALA A 16 -14.95 -8.80 -33.91
C ALA A 16 -14.38 -10.02 -34.66
N LEU A 17 -13.32 -10.62 -34.09
CA LEU A 17 -12.79 -11.92 -34.47
C LEU A 17 -12.75 -12.83 -33.22
N VAL A 18 -13.57 -13.88 -33.23
CA VAL A 18 -13.39 -15.10 -32.45
C VAL A 18 -13.35 -16.25 -33.45
N TRP A 19 -12.31 -17.05 -33.36
CA TRP A 19 -12.01 -18.16 -34.26
C TRP A 19 -12.55 -19.47 -33.67
N ALA A 20 -13.16 -20.30 -34.52
CA ALA A 20 -13.62 -21.64 -34.21
C ALA A 20 -13.05 -22.64 -35.24
N CYS A 21 -12.52 -23.75 -34.75
CA CYS A 21 -12.41 -25.07 -35.40
C CYS A 21 -12.54 -26.09 -34.25
N GLY A 22 -13.26 -27.21 -34.28
CA GLY A 22 -14.04 -27.91 -35.31
C GLY A 22 -14.09 -29.40 -34.92
N GLY A 23 -15.27 -30.03 -35.05
CA GLY A 23 -15.52 -31.48 -34.89
C GLY A 23 -16.10 -31.86 -33.51
N GLY A 24 -17.15 -32.65 -33.35
CA GLY A 24 -17.98 -33.49 -34.23
C GLY A 24 -18.68 -34.53 -33.33
N GLU A 25 -19.84 -35.03 -33.75
CA GLU A 25 -20.58 -36.22 -33.24
C GLU A 25 -21.65 -36.06 -32.12
N THR A 26 -22.90 -35.98 -32.60
CA THR A 26 -24.09 -36.83 -32.31
C THR A 26 -24.30 -37.45 -30.91
N ALA A 27 -25.42 -37.07 -30.26
CA ALA A 27 -26.57 -37.93 -29.89
C ALA A 27 -27.47 -37.20 -28.86
N GLY A 28 -28.80 -37.17 -29.09
CA GLY A 28 -29.78 -36.82 -28.05
C GLY A 28 -30.14 -38.05 -27.17
N PRO A 29 -31.27 -38.07 -26.43
CA PRO A 29 -32.21 -36.99 -26.14
C PRO A 29 -32.66 -36.94 -24.65
N GLN A 30 -33.47 -35.91 -24.33
CA GLN A 30 -34.61 -35.91 -23.38
C GLN A 30 -34.43 -36.27 -21.89
N GLY A 31 -35.07 -35.45 -21.04
CA GLY A 31 -35.47 -35.87 -19.69
C GLY A 31 -35.72 -34.70 -18.76
N GLY A 32 -36.93 -34.15 -18.79
CA GLY A 32 -37.41 -33.18 -17.80
C GLY A 32 -37.70 -33.84 -16.45
N GLY A 33 -37.77 -33.01 -15.41
CA GLY A 33 -38.16 -33.44 -14.07
C GLY A 33 -38.05 -32.27 -13.09
N ALA A 34 -39.14 -31.52 -12.95
CA ALA A 34 -39.37 -30.58 -11.86
C ALA A 34 -39.95 -31.31 -10.62
N ALA A 35 -40.10 -30.55 -9.53
CA ALA A 35 -40.72 -30.88 -8.22
C ALA A 35 -39.76 -31.58 -7.23
N GLU A 36 -39.70 -31.28 -5.93
CA GLU A 36 -40.55 -30.51 -4.99
C GLU A 36 -39.68 -30.27 -3.73
N ALA A 37 -39.66 -29.06 -3.15
CA ALA A 37 -40.38 -28.69 -1.94
C ALA A 37 -40.09 -29.58 -0.70
N GLY A 38 -39.53 -28.95 0.34
CA GLY A 38 -39.34 -29.54 1.66
C GLY A 38 -38.70 -28.52 2.61
N GLY A 39 -39.46 -27.50 3.00
CA GLY A 39 -39.10 -26.66 4.14
C GLY A 39 -39.58 -27.31 5.43
N GLU A 40 -38.78 -27.23 6.49
CA GLU A 40 -39.28 -27.16 7.86
C GLU A 40 -38.27 -26.43 8.74
N ALA A 41 -38.81 -25.50 9.53
CA ALA A 41 -38.12 -24.59 10.42
C ALA A 41 -37.79 -25.26 11.76
N LEU A 42 -36.81 -24.70 12.49
CA LEU A 42 -36.86 -24.69 13.95
C LEU A 42 -36.06 -23.50 14.51
N GLU A 43 -36.79 -22.64 15.21
CA GLU A 43 -36.36 -21.44 15.90
C GLU A 43 -35.60 -21.73 17.20
N ALA A 44 -34.67 -20.82 17.49
CA ALA A 44 -34.37 -20.16 18.75
C ALA A 44 -34.22 -20.96 20.06
N ARG A 45 -33.10 -20.67 20.76
CA ARG A 45 -33.14 -20.29 22.18
C ARG A 45 -31.89 -19.52 22.59
N ALA A 46 -32.13 -18.35 23.20
CA ALA A 46 -31.18 -17.57 23.96
C ALA A 46 -31.43 -17.72 25.47
N GLU A 47 -30.34 -17.52 26.23
CA GLU A 47 -30.26 -16.78 27.49
C GLU A 47 -30.44 -17.42 28.88
N ARG A 48 -29.50 -16.94 29.75
CA ARG A 48 -29.46 -16.79 31.23
C ARG A 48 -28.95 -17.96 32.08
N ALA A 49 -27.95 -17.70 32.93
CA ALA A 49 -28.13 -17.04 34.23
C ALA A 49 -26.78 -16.69 34.90
N ALA A 50 -26.84 -15.65 35.74
CA ALA A 50 -25.77 -15.06 36.52
C ALA A 50 -25.62 -15.67 37.93
N ASP A 51 -24.53 -15.28 38.61
CA ASP A 51 -24.50 -14.58 39.92
C ASP A 51 -23.63 -15.24 41.02
N GLY A 52 -22.94 -14.41 41.82
CA GLY A 52 -22.41 -14.84 43.13
C GLY A 52 -21.10 -14.25 43.70
N ARG A 53 -21.14 -12.99 44.16
CA ARG A 53 -20.71 -12.46 45.50
C ARG A 53 -19.23 -12.30 45.97
N ASP A 54 -19.00 -11.05 46.39
CA ASP A 54 -18.52 -10.50 47.68
C ASP A 54 -17.16 -10.87 48.31
N GLY A 55 -16.42 -9.82 48.69
CA GLY A 55 -15.29 -9.86 49.64
C GLY A 55 -14.61 -8.50 49.85
N ASP A 56 -15.09 -7.76 50.85
CA ASP A 56 -14.60 -6.49 51.41
C ASP A 56 -13.27 -6.64 52.20
N GLY A 57 -12.52 -5.55 52.40
CA GLY A 57 -11.31 -5.54 53.25
C GLY A 57 -10.34 -4.37 52.99
N GLY A 58 -10.45 -3.30 53.79
CA GLY A 58 -9.70 -2.04 53.65
C GLY A 58 -8.32 -1.96 54.35
N GLY A 59 -7.76 -0.73 54.39
CA GLY A 59 -6.83 -0.32 55.46
C GLY A 59 -5.47 0.29 55.08
N THR A 60 -5.46 1.62 54.86
CA THR A 60 -4.57 2.63 55.49
C THR A 60 -3.02 2.64 55.35
N ARG A 61 -2.56 3.84 54.96
CA ARG A 61 -1.49 4.71 55.53
C ARG A 61 0.01 4.35 55.34
N GLY A 62 0.70 5.27 54.63
CA GLY A 62 1.64 6.22 55.24
C GLY A 62 3.14 5.95 55.06
N GLY A 63 3.90 7.00 54.67
CA GLY A 63 5.33 7.10 54.97
C GLY A 63 6.20 7.82 53.92
N ASP A 64 6.31 9.14 54.06
CA ASP A 64 7.31 10.01 53.41
C ASP A 64 8.73 9.84 54.02
N ALA A 65 9.74 9.84 53.14
CA ALA A 65 11.10 10.47 53.22
C ALA A 65 12.07 10.09 54.39
N PRO A 66 13.38 10.51 54.42
CA PRO A 66 14.14 11.35 53.49
C PRO A 66 15.61 10.91 53.19
N VAL A 67 16.25 11.78 52.39
CA VAL A 67 17.64 11.99 51.95
C VAL A 67 18.65 12.19 53.10
N ASP A 68 19.92 11.75 52.94
CA ASP A 68 21.16 12.58 53.02
C ASP A 68 22.47 11.76 53.13
N GLY A 69 23.58 12.32 52.60
CA GLY A 69 24.93 11.96 53.07
C GLY A 69 26.10 11.98 52.07
N ARG A 70 26.64 13.17 51.79
CA ARG A 70 28.04 13.49 51.37
C ARG A 70 29.07 12.92 52.39
N ALA A 71 30.40 12.84 52.25
CA ALA A 71 31.47 12.98 51.26
C ALA A 71 32.76 12.58 52.03
N GLU A 72 33.86 12.25 51.34
CA GLU A 72 35.23 12.77 51.55
C GLU A 72 36.33 11.84 51.01
N ALA A 73 37.37 12.50 50.52
CA ALA A 73 38.51 12.01 49.76
C ALA A 73 39.77 12.02 50.64
N ASP A 74 40.82 11.28 50.24
CA ASP A 74 42.20 11.73 50.39
C ASP A 74 43.20 10.86 49.61
N GLY A 75 44.18 11.52 48.95
CA GLY A 75 45.47 10.91 48.59
C GLY A 75 45.92 11.00 47.12
N ALA A 76 46.44 12.16 46.69
CA ALA A 76 47.31 12.30 45.51
C ALA A 76 48.80 12.04 45.89
N PRO A 77 49.74 11.76 44.96
CA PRO A 77 50.19 12.77 43.99
C PRO A 77 50.44 12.28 42.55
N ARG A 78 50.45 13.29 41.66
CA ARG A 78 50.61 13.27 40.20
C ARG A 78 51.99 12.85 39.73
N THR A 79 52.05 12.12 38.61
CA THR A 79 52.97 12.42 37.48
C THR A 79 52.30 12.13 36.14
N ASP A 80 52.63 13.00 35.19
CA ASP A 80 52.14 13.20 33.83
C ASP A 80 52.35 12.01 32.87
N SER A 81 51.38 11.71 32.00
CA SER A 81 51.54 11.66 30.53
C SER A 81 50.49 10.77 29.84
N THR A 82 49.55 11.43 29.15
CA THR A 82 48.95 11.09 27.84
C THR A 82 49.08 9.64 27.29
N ALA A 83 47.96 8.92 27.26
CA ALA A 83 47.42 8.22 26.08
C ALA A 83 46.06 7.62 26.45
N ALA A 84 45.05 7.87 25.63
CA ALA A 84 43.69 7.40 25.85
C ALA A 84 43.59 5.88 25.66
N ASP A 85 43.21 5.18 26.72
CA ASP A 85 42.70 3.81 26.67
C ASP A 85 41.29 3.85 26.06
N ALA A 86 41.14 3.26 24.88
CA ALA A 86 39.84 2.82 24.40
C ALA A 86 39.52 1.49 25.10
N GLU A 87 38.68 1.53 26.12
CA GLU A 87 38.16 0.33 26.77
C GLU A 87 37.31 -0.48 25.77
N ASP A 88 37.81 -1.68 25.55
CA ASP A 88 37.18 -2.91 25.07
C ASP A 88 35.70 -3.03 25.46
N VAL A 89 34.80 -2.66 24.53
CA VAL A 89 33.42 -3.17 24.55
C VAL A 89 33.46 -4.56 23.93
N GLY A 90 33.66 -5.56 24.80
CA GLY A 90 33.75 -6.97 24.45
C GLY A 90 32.65 -7.41 23.49
N GLY A 91 33.03 -7.53 22.21
CA GLY A 91 32.29 -8.24 21.20
C GLY A 91 32.29 -9.72 21.57
N ARG A 92 31.25 -10.15 22.30
CA ARG A 92 31.03 -11.57 22.59
C ARG A 92 30.86 -12.29 21.25
N ALA A 93 31.88 -13.03 20.82
CA ALA A 93 31.80 -13.90 19.66
C ALA A 93 30.60 -14.83 19.85
N VAL A 94 29.58 -14.68 19.01
CA VAL A 94 28.43 -15.60 18.97
C VAL A 94 28.99 -16.97 18.59
N PRO A 95 28.78 -18.03 19.38
CA PRO A 95 29.29 -19.35 19.04
C PRO A 95 28.70 -19.78 17.69
N LEU A 96 29.58 -20.14 16.74
CA LEU A 96 29.20 -20.73 15.46
C LEU A 96 28.37 -22.00 15.75
N GLN A 97 27.26 -22.19 15.02
CA GLN A 97 26.41 -23.37 15.20
C GLN A 97 27.27 -24.64 15.06
N PRO A 98 27.07 -25.65 15.94
CA PRO A 98 27.94 -26.81 15.97
C PRO A 98 27.84 -27.59 14.66
N VAL A 99 28.97 -28.13 14.21
CA VAL A 99 29.00 -29.07 13.07
C VAL A 99 28.83 -30.48 13.63
N GLY A 100 27.87 -31.21 13.08
CA GLY A 100 27.59 -32.59 13.42
C GLY A 100 28.71 -33.55 13.00
N PRO A 101 28.69 -34.80 13.50
CA PRO A 101 29.68 -35.83 13.13
C PRO A 101 29.65 -36.20 11.65
N ASP A 102 28.57 -35.87 10.94
CA ASP A 102 28.36 -36.01 9.51
C ASP A 102 28.96 -34.86 8.68
N GLY A 103 29.57 -33.85 9.33
CA GLY A 103 30.20 -32.71 8.68
C GLY A 103 29.24 -31.59 8.28
N TRP A 104 27.95 -31.70 8.64
CA TRP A 104 26.95 -30.66 8.36
C TRP A 104 26.73 -29.76 9.57
N VAL A 105 26.35 -28.51 9.34
CA VAL A 105 25.90 -27.63 10.44
C VAL A 105 24.67 -28.29 11.08
N ALA A 106 24.68 -28.52 12.39
CA ALA A 106 23.58 -29.16 13.07
C ALA A 106 22.33 -28.25 13.06
N CYS A 107 21.15 -28.86 12.95
CA CYS A 107 19.92 -28.14 13.21
C CYS A 107 19.86 -27.71 14.67
N VAL A 108 19.68 -26.40 14.88
CA VAL A 108 19.40 -25.79 16.18
C VAL A 108 18.02 -25.14 16.12
N GLU A 109 17.61 -24.49 17.22
CA GLU A 109 16.36 -23.74 17.28
C GLU A 109 16.26 -22.75 16.09
N PRO A 110 15.26 -22.91 15.21
CA PRO A 110 15.14 -22.08 14.01
C PRO A 110 14.69 -20.65 14.35
N PRO A 111 14.93 -19.67 13.46
CA PRO A 111 14.31 -18.36 13.57
C PRO A 111 12.77 -18.48 13.65
N PRO A 112 12.09 -17.54 14.33
CA PRO A 112 10.63 -17.54 14.40
C PRO A 112 10.00 -17.67 13.00
N GLY A 113 9.04 -18.60 12.86
CA GLY A 113 8.35 -18.86 11.60
C GLY A 113 9.10 -19.73 10.59
N MET A 114 10.32 -20.20 10.89
CA MET A 114 11.09 -21.08 10.00
C MET A 114 11.24 -22.50 10.56
N ALA A 115 11.54 -23.44 9.68
CA ALA A 115 11.94 -24.81 10.00
C ALA A 115 13.40 -25.03 9.63
N CYS A 116 14.14 -25.80 10.43
CA CYS A 116 15.48 -26.22 10.05
C CYS A 116 15.43 -27.47 9.16
N ILE A 117 16.14 -27.42 8.03
CA ILE A 117 16.27 -28.52 7.10
C ILE A 117 17.70 -29.08 7.21
N PRO A 118 17.89 -30.33 7.68
CA PRO A 118 19.21 -30.85 7.95
C PRO A 118 20.02 -31.07 6.67
N GLY A 119 21.32 -30.77 6.74
CA GLY A 119 22.28 -31.02 5.66
C GLY A 119 22.42 -32.49 5.30
N GLY A 120 22.84 -32.78 4.08
CA GLY A 120 23.06 -34.16 3.61
C GLY A 120 22.53 -34.47 2.21
N PRO A 121 22.81 -35.69 1.71
CA PRO A 121 22.39 -36.14 0.40
C PRO A 121 20.88 -36.39 0.34
N PHE A 122 20.28 -36.20 -0.85
CA PHE A 122 18.92 -36.66 -1.15
C PHE A 122 18.76 -36.94 -2.65
N ALA A 123 17.79 -37.77 -3.00
CA ALA A 123 17.41 -38.01 -4.39
C ALA A 123 16.53 -36.86 -4.91
N ARG A 124 17.06 -36.06 -5.85
CA ARG A 124 16.32 -35.01 -6.55
C ARG A 124 15.83 -35.52 -7.90
N GLY A 125 14.65 -35.06 -8.33
CA GLY A 125 14.02 -35.45 -9.60
C GLY A 125 13.26 -36.78 -9.51
N ASP A 126 12.59 -37.14 -10.59
CA ASP A 126 11.88 -38.43 -10.71
C ASP A 126 11.93 -38.91 -12.17
N ASP A 127 12.54 -40.06 -12.42
CA ASP A 127 12.63 -40.66 -13.76
C ASP A 127 11.27 -41.07 -14.34
N ARG A 128 10.23 -41.15 -13.50
CA ARG A 128 8.85 -41.42 -13.90
C ARG A 128 8.05 -40.14 -14.15
N GLY A 129 8.61 -38.97 -13.80
CA GLY A 129 7.99 -37.66 -13.94
C GLY A 129 8.09 -37.08 -15.36
N GLU A 130 7.81 -35.79 -15.50
CA GLU A 130 7.96 -35.07 -16.78
C GLU A 130 9.44 -34.97 -17.21
N PRO A 131 9.74 -34.72 -18.50
CA PRO A 131 11.13 -34.65 -18.97
C PRO A 131 12.01 -33.65 -18.21
N ASP A 132 11.42 -32.57 -17.70
CA ASP A 132 12.15 -31.55 -16.95
C ASP A 132 12.55 -32.00 -15.54
N GLU A 133 11.96 -33.09 -15.03
CA GLU A 133 12.25 -33.68 -13.72
C GLU A 133 13.38 -34.73 -13.78
N ARG A 134 13.90 -35.00 -14.99
CA ARG A 134 14.82 -36.11 -15.26
C ARG A 134 16.25 -35.65 -15.55
N PRO A 135 17.25 -36.51 -15.28
CA PRO A 135 17.13 -37.76 -14.54
C PRO A 135 17.04 -37.52 -13.03
N ALA A 136 16.51 -38.50 -12.31
CA ALA A 136 16.67 -38.57 -10.87
C ALA A 136 18.14 -38.79 -10.51
N ALA A 137 18.65 -38.06 -9.51
CA ALA A 137 20.04 -38.20 -9.06
C ALA A 137 20.20 -37.80 -7.59
N GLU A 138 21.19 -38.41 -6.94
CA GLU A 138 21.61 -37.98 -5.61
C GLU A 138 22.41 -36.67 -5.72
N ILE A 139 22.03 -35.68 -4.91
CA ILE A 139 22.74 -34.42 -4.73
C ILE A 139 22.85 -34.10 -3.24
N GLU A 140 23.76 -33.21 -2.87
CA GLU A 140 23.93 -32.77 -1.50
C GLU A 140 23.41 -31.34 -1.32
N VAL A 141 22.71 -31.10 -0.22
CA VAL A 141 22.28 -29.75 0.18
C VAL A 141 22.68 -29.54 1.63
N SER A 142 23.39 -28.44 1.89
CA SER A 142 23.80 -27.98 3.21
C SER A 142 22.61 -27.69 4.11
N THR A 143 22.83 -27.63 5.42
CA THR A 143 21.79 -27.23 6.37
C THR A 143 21.33 -25.80 6.08
N PHE A 144 20.03 -25.56 6.11
CA PHE A 144 19.43 -24.25 5.91
C PHE A 144 18.12 -24.15 6.69
N TYR A 145 17.55 -22.95 6.75
CA TYR A 145 16.22 -22.72 7.30
C TYR A 145 15.26 -22.31 6.18
N LEU A 146 14.03 -22.79 6.24
CA LEU A 146 12.97 -22.47 5.28
C LEU A 146 11.75 -21.93 6.02
N ASP A 147 11.08 -20.93 5.47
CA ASP A 147 9.80 -20.47 6.02
C ASP A 147 8.80 -21.63 6.07
N ARG A 148 8.12 -21.76 7.22
CA ARG A 148 7.15 -22.85 7.45
C ARG A 148 5.97 -22.78 6.50
N HIS A 149 5.63 -21.59 6.04
CA HIS A 149 4.53 -21.28 5.12
C HIS A 149 5.03 -20.43 3.96
N GLU A 150 4.23 -20.30 2.90
CA GLU A 150 4.35 -19.18 1.98
C GLU A 150 4.21 -17.85 2.73
N VAL A 151 4.82 -16.79 2.19
CA VAL A 151 4.67 -15.43 2.75
C VAL A 151 3.21 -15.03 2.69
N THR A 152 2.65 -14.52 3.79
CA THR A 152 1.22 -14.13 3.82
C THR A 152 1.00 -12.70 3.33
N ASN A 153 -0.26 -12.36 3.00
CA ASN A 153 -0.64 -10.98 2.69
C ASN A 153 -0.34 -10.01 3.84
N ALA A 154 -0.56 -10.42 5.09
CA ALA A 154 -0.23 -9.59 6.26
C ALA A 154 1.28 -9.31 6.36
N GLU A 155 2.10 -10.33 6.10
CA GLU A 155 3.54 -10.19 6.12
C GLU A 155 4.05 -9.30 4.97
N TYR A 156 3.51 -9.48 3.77
CA TYR A 156 3.84 -8.67 2.59
C TYR A 156 3.41 -7.21 2.77
N ARG A 157 2.28 -6.95 3.44
CA ARG A 157 1.81 -5.59 3.77
C ARG A 157 2.85 -4.81 4.59
N ARG A 158 3.53 -5.43 5.55
CA ARG A 158 4.62 -4.78 6.30
C ARG A 158 5.78 -4.32 5.40
N CYS A 159 6.10 -5.10 4.37
CA CYS A 159 7.11 -4.73 3.38
C CYS A 159 6.64 -3.54 2.51
N MET A 160 5.34 -3.48 2.18
CA MET A 160 4.77 -2.34 1.46
C MET A 160 4.75 -1.07 2.33
N GLU A 161 4.41 -1.17 3.61
CA GLU A 161 4.49 -0.07 4.58
C GLU A 161 5.93 0.46 4.69
N ALA A 162 6.91 -0.44 4.66
CA ALA A 162 8.33 -0.10 4.59
C ALA A 162 8.78 0.52 3.26
N GLY A 163 7.91 0.56 2.24
CA GLY A 163 8.23 1.04 0.90
C GLY A 163 9.19 0.13 0.12
N ALA A 164 9.44 -1.08 0.61
CA ALA A 164 10.35 -2.06 -0.01
C ALA A 164 9.63 -3.00 -0.99
N CYS A 165 8.31 -3.15 -0.87
CA CYS A 165 7.47 -3.98 -1.73
C CYS A 165 6.33 -3.20 -2.38
N ARG A 166 5.78 -3.76 -3.45
CA ARG A 166 4.60 -3.25 -4.17
C ARG A 166 3.69 -4.39 -4.61
N LEU A 167 2.40 -4.11 -4.77
CA LEU A 167 1.45 -5.01 -5.42
C LEU A 167 1.15 -4.49 -6.82
N ARG A 168 1.34 -5.34 -7.83
CA ARG A 168 1.09 -4.98 -9.24
C ARG A 168 -0.33 -5.31 -9.68
N HIS A 169 -0.92 -6.32 -9.05
CA HIS A 169 -2.25 -6.80 -9.32
C HIS A 169 -2.92 -7.15 -8.00
N HIS A 170 -4.21 -6.88 -7.90
CA HIS A 170 -5.03 -7.31 -6.78
C HIS A 170 -6.10 -8.26 -7.30
N TYR A 171 -6.32 -9.34 -6.56
CA TYR A 171 -7.35 -10.31 -6.88
C TYR A 171 -8.28 -10.43 -5.66
N PRO A 172 -9.58 -10.16 -5.79
CA PRO A 172 -10.52 -10.05 -4.66
C PRO A 172 -10.59 -11.26 -3.71
N HIS A 173 -10.17 -12.44 -4.16
CA HIS A 173 -10.21 -13.69 -3.38
C HIS A 173 -8.85 -14.09 -2.79
N PHE A 174 -7.85 -13.19 -2.88
CA PHE A 174 -6.46 -13.44 -2.54
C PHE A 174 -5.86 -12.35 -1.65
N ASN A 175 -6.69 -11.65 -0.89
CA ASN A 175 -6.31 -10.52 -0.06
C ASN A 175 -6.59 -10.76 1.44
N ASP A 176 -7.00 -11.97 1.82
CA ASP A 176 -7.13 -12.33 3.23
C ASP A 176 -5.74 -12.27 3.90
N PRO A 177 -5.60 -11.64 5.09
CA PRO A 177 -4.32 -11.50 5.78
C PRO A 177 -3.53 -12.80 5.98
N GLU A 178 -4.22 -13.94 6.12
CA GLU A 178 -3.63 -15.25 6.39
C GLU A 178 -3.43 -16.09 5.12
N GLN A 179 -3.94 -15.65 3.97
CA GLN A 179 -3.66 -16.30 2.68
C GLN A 179 -2.22 -16.04 2.22
N PRO A 180 -1.65 -16.95 1.41
CA PRO A 180 -0.38 -16.69 0.74
C PRO A 180 -0.51 -15.46 -0.15
N VAL A 181 0.46 -14.56 -0.08
CA VAL A 181 0.55 -13.47 -1.06
C VAL A 181 0.79 -14.07 -2.44
N VAL A 182 -0.06 -13.68 -3.38
CA VAL A 182 0.05 -14.07 -4.78
C VAL A 182 0.08 -12.84 -5.68
N ALA A 183 0.20 -13.07 -6.98
CA ALA A 183 0.26 -12.01 -7.98
C ALA A 183 1.50 -11.11 -7.87
N VAL A 184 2.58 -11.71 -7.37
CA VAL A 184 3.91 -11.12 -7.28
C VAL A 184 4.79 -11.65 -8.40
N THR A 185 5.69 -10.82 -8.90
CA THR A 185 6.74 -11.26 -9.82
C THR A 185 7.89 -11.92 -9.06
N TRP A 186 8.81 -12.57 -9.78
CA TRP A 186 10.01 -13.12 -9.15
C TRP A 186 10.86 -12.02 -8.49
N GLU A 187 10.92 -10.83 -9.11
CA GLU A 187 11.64 -9.69 -8.54
C GLU A 187 11.00 -9.20 -7.25
N ASP A 188 9.66 -9.16 -7.19
CA ASP A 188 8.92 -8.74 -5.99
C ASP A 188 9.13 -9.76 -4.85
N ALA A 189 9.08 -11.07 -5.16
CA ALA A 189 9.38 -12.15 -4.21
C ALA A 189 10.81 -12.06 -3.64
N ARG A 190 11.80 -11.84 -4.51
CA ARG A 190 13.19 -11.64 -4.10
C ARG A 190 13.36 -10.37 -3.27
N ALA A 191 12.73 -9.26 -3.66
CA ALA A 191 12.80 -7.99 -2.93
C ALA A 191 12.24 -8.14 -1.51
N TYR A 192 11.11 -8.85 -1.36
CA TYR A 192 10.57 -9.19 -0.05
C TYR A 192 11.57 -10.01 0.77
N CYS A 193 12.10 -11.11 0.22
CA CYS A 193 13.01 -11.96 1.00
C CYS A 193 14.26 -11.18 1.43
N ALA A 194 14.80 -10.33 0.55
CA ALA A 194 15.92 -9.45 0.90
C ALA A 194 15.58 -8.45 2.02
N TRP A 195 14.41 -7.79 1.94
CA TRP A 195 13.91 -6.90 2.99
C TRP A 195 13.72 -7.63 4.32
N ALA A 196 13.24 -8.87 4.28
CA ALA A 196 13.09 -9.75 5.43
C ALA A 196 14.43 -10.30 5.97
N GLY A 197 15.57 -9.93 5.37
CA GLY A 197 16.91 -10.41 5.75
C GLY A 197 17.21 -11.85 5.33
N LYS A 198 16.41 -12.41 4.42
CA LYS A 198 16.43 -13.78 3.89
C LYS A 198 16.79 -13.78 2.39
N ARG A 199 16.60 -14.91 1.71
CA ARG A 199 16.70 -15.05 0.24
C ARG A 199 15.61 -15.99 -0.27
N LEU A 200 15.42 -16.08 -1.58
CA LEU A 200 14.65 -17.19 -2.15
C LEU A 200 15.41 -18.52 -1.94
N PRO A 201 14.71 -19.64 -1.72
CA PRO A 201 15.33 -20.96 -1.74
C PRO A 201 15.87 -21.29 -3.13
N THR A 202 16.87 -22.15 -3.21
CA THR A 202 17.17 -22.84 -4.46
C THR A 202 16.10 -23.89 -4.76
N GLU A 203 16.00 -24.31 -6.02
CA GLU A 203 15.15 -25.43 -6.42
C GLU A 203 15.49 -26.71 -5.62
N ALA A 204 16.79 -26.96 -5.39
CA ALA A 204 17.25 -28.13 -4.67
C ALA A 204 16.89 -28.09 -3.17
N GLU A 205 17.03 -26.92 -2.54
CA GLU A 205 16.60 -26.69 -1.16
C GLU A 205 15.10 -26.91 -1.00
N TRP A 206 14.30 -26.31 -1.89
CA TRP A 206 12.85 -26.45 -1.88
C TRP A 206 12.43 -27.92 -2.02
N GLU A 207 13.00 -28.66 -2.98
CA GLU A 207 12.65 -30.07 -3.20
C GLU A 207 13.06 -30.95 -2.03
N LYS A 208 14.26 -30.72 -1.47
CA LYS A 208 14.71 -31.43 -0.29
C LYS A 208 13.72 -31.24 0.85
N ALA A 209 13.37 -29.98 1.15
CA ALA A 209 12.39 -29.65 2.18
C ALA A 209 11.07 -30.37 1.95
N ALA A 210 10.55 -30.36 0.70
CA ALA A 210 9.29 -31.02 0.35
C ALA A 210 9.35 -32.54 0.47
N ARG A 211 10.51 -33.17 0.25
CA ARG A 211 10.68 -34.63 0.38
C ARG A 211 10.75 -35.16 1.80
N GLY A 212 10.88 -34.30 2.81
CA GLY A 212 10.81 -34.70 4.23
C GLY A 212 11.82 -35.76 4.70
N GLY A 213 12.87 -36.04 3.91
CA GLY A 213 13.92 -37.02 4.21
C GLY A 213 13.67 -38.46 3.77
N ASP A 214 12.48 -38.80 3.29
CA ASP A 214 12.11 -40.19 2.92
C ASP A 214 11.76 -40.39 1.43
N GLY A 215 11.92 -39.34 0.61
CA GLY A 215 11.76 -39.44 -0.85
C GLY A 215 10.31 -39.50 -1.34
N ARG A 216 9.35 -39.09 -0.52
CA ARG A 216 7.91 -38.99 -0.84
C ARG A 216 7.58 -38.28 -2.15
N ILE A 217 6.40 -38.60 -2.71
CA ILE A 217 5.86 -38.04 -3.97
C ILE A 217 5.22 -36.66 -3.74
N TYR A 218 4.48 -36.49 -2.65
CA TYR A 218 3.82 -35.25 -2.25
C TYR A 218 4.34 -34.82 -0.88
N ALA A 219 4.21 -33.53 -0.52
CA ALA A 219 4.73 -33.04 0.76
C ALA A 219 4.15 -33.80 1.98
N TRP A 220 2.88 -34.22 1.90
CA TRP A 220 2.22 -34.99 2.95
C TRP A 220 2.59 -36.48 2.97
N GLY A 221 3.07 -37.06 1.86
CA GLY A 221 3.27 -38.51 1.73
C GLY A 221 3.10 -39.03 0.30
N ASN A 222 2.67 -40.28 0.18
CA ASN A 222 2.53 -40.98 -1.10
C ASN A 222 1.06 -41.28 -1.46
N GLU A 223 0.13 -40.92 -0.58
CA GLU A 223 -1.30 -41.03 -0.81
C GLU A 223 -1.73 -40.07 -1.93
N PRO A 224 -2.73 -40.47 -2.75
CA PRO A 224 -3.26 -39.61 -3.80
C PRO A 224 -3.74 -38.25 -3.27
N PRO A 225 -3.65 -37.17 -4.07
CA PRO A 225 -4.18 -35.86 -3.71
C PRO A 225 -5.69 -35.87 -3.41
N SER A 226 -6.08 -35.09 -2.42
CA SER A 226 -7.47 -34.87 -2.01
C SER A 226 -7.61 -33.46 -1.42
N CYS A 227 -8.79 -32.87 -1.47
CA CYS A 227 -9.03 -31.52 -0.92
C CYS A 227 -8.87 -31.40 0.61
N GLU A 228 -8.71 -32.51 1.33
CA GLU A 228 -8.34 -32.56 2.76
C GLU A 228 -6.83 -32.40 2.99
N ARG A 229 -6.00 -32.54 1.94
CA ARG A 229 -4.53 -32.58 2.04
C ARG A 229 -3.85 -31.40 1.35
N ALA A 230 -4.51 -30.80 0.38
CA ALA A 230 -3.98 -29.71 -0.41
C ALA A 230 -5.09 -28.93 -1.12
N MET A 231 -4.79 -27.68 -1.47
CA MET A 231 -5.65 -26.86 -2.33
C MET A 231 -5.15 -26.89 -3.78
N TYR A 232 -5.98 -27.41 -4.70
CA TYR A 232 -5.69 -27.53 -6.13
C TYR A 232 -6.99 -27.46 -6.96
N ARG A 233 -6.88 -27.50 -8.30
CA ARG A 233 -8.03 -27.40 -9.20
C ARG A 233 -8.98 -28.58 -8.99
N GLY A 234 -10.22 -28.28 -8.62
CA GLY A 234 -11.25 -29.25 -8.29
C GLY A 234 -11.68 -29.22 -6.83
N CYS A 235 -11.00 -28.43 -5.99
CA CYS A 235 -11.40 -28.15 -4.62
C CYS A 235 -12.19 -26.84 -4.51
N GLU A 236 -13.09 -26.76 -3.52
CA GLU A 236 -13.97 -25.62 -3.30
C GLU A 236 -13.82 -24.99 -1.90
N PRO A 237 -13.85 -23.64 -1.77
CA PRO A 237 -13.82 -22.66 -2.86
C PRO A 237 -12.52 -22.68 -3.68
N ALA A 238 -12.63 -22.33 -4.96
CA ALA A 238 -11.54 -22.31 -5.94
C ALA A 238 -10.56 -21.13 -5.79
N TRP A 239 -9.91 -21.00 -4.63
CA TRP A 239 -8.80 -20.07 -4.37
C TRP A 239 -7.88 -20.59 -3.27
N ALA A 240 -6.71 -19.96 -3.10
CA ALA A 240 -5.75 -20.35 -2.07
C ALA A 240 -6.36 -20.30 -0.67
N ARG A 241 -5.95 -21.21 0.21
CA ARG A 241 -6.40 -21.23 1.62
C ARG A 241 -5.48 -20.39 2.51
N PRO A 242 -5.94 -19.99 3.71
CA PRO A 242 -5.02 -19.54 4.75
C PRO A 242 -3.86 -20.52 4.89
N VAL A 243 -2.65 -20.00 5.04
CA VAL A 243 -1.46 -20.84 5.19
C VAL A 243 -1.59 -21.74 6.41
N GLY A 244 -1.06 -22.96 6.33
CA GLY A 244 -1.15 -23.95 7.39
C GLY A 244 -2.51 -24.63 7.53
N SER A 245 -3.41 -24.46 6.54
CA SER A 245 -4.72 -25.15 6.52
C SER A 245 -4.60 -26.68 6.38
N PHE A 246 -3.47 -27.18 5.89
CA PHE A 246 -3.22 -28.61 5.69
C PHE A 246 -2.11 -29.12 6.63
N ALA A 247 -1.99 -30.44 6.79
CA ALA A 247 -0.96 -31.02 7.66
C ALA A 247 0.47 -30.74 7.14
N PRO A 248 1.44 -30.44 8.02
CA PRO A 248 2.82 -30.22 7.61
C PRO A 248 3.50 -31.55 7.27
N ASN A 249 4.64 -31.45 6.58
CA ASN A 249 5.57 -32.57 6.44
C ASN A 249 6.34 -32.85 7.76
N PRO A 250 7.17 -33.92 7.85
CA PRO A 250 7.92 -34.26 9.06
C PRO A 250 8.88 -33.19 9.58
N TRP A 251 9.25 -32.23 8.74
CA TRP A 251 10.10 -31.09 9.12
C TRP A 251 9.30 -29.86 9.50
N GLY A 252 7.97 -29.96 9.59
CA GLY A 252 7.11 -28.87 10.06
C GLY A 252 6.89 -27.77 9.02
N VAL A 253 7.10 -28.07 7.74
CA VAL A 253 6.84 -27.17 6.61
C VAL A 253 5.50 -27.52 5.97
N PHE A 254 4.68 -26.51 5.74
CA PHE A 254 3.31 -26.60 5.25
C PHE A 254 3.24 -26.23 3.77
N ASP A 255 2.16 -26.69 3.12
CA ASP A 255 1.69 -26.17 1.83
C ASP A 255 2.68 -26.29 0.65
N LEU A 256 3.73 -27.10 0.78
CA LEU A 256 4.67 -27.38 -0.32
C LEU A 256 4.04 -28.18 -1.49
N SER A 257 2.77 -28.56 -1.39
CA SER A 257 2.01 -29.18 -2.48
C SER A 257 0.62 -28.53 -2.55
N GLY A 258 0.39 -27.59 -3.46
CA GLY A 258 -0.88 -26.88 -3.63
C GLY A 258 -0.80 -25.39 -3.25
N ASN A 259 -1.94 -24.76 -2.95
CA ASN A 259 -2.06 -23.33 -2.62
C ASN A 259 -1.48 -22.39 -3.69
N ALA A 260 -0.19 -22.08 -3.63
CA ALA A 260 0.50 -21.21 -4.58
C ALA A 260 1.73 -21.90 -5.18
N TYR A 261 1.96 -21.69 -6.48
CA TYR A 261 3.22 -22.07 -7.10
C TYR A 261 4.31 -21.14 -6.55
N GLU A 262 5.41 -21.70 -6.10
CA GLU A 262 6.44 -20.92 -5.43
C GLU A 262 7.63 -20.64 -6.35
N PHE A 263 7.95 -19.35 -6.50
CA PHE A 263 9.20 -18.93 -7.12
C PHE A 263 10.40 -19.38 -6.28
N VAL A 264 11.41 -19.94 -6.95
CA VAL A 264 12.73 -20.24 -6.38
C VAL A 264 13.81 -19.44 -7.11
N GLN A 265 15.05 -19.46 -6.61
CA GLN A 265 16.16 -18.69 -7.18
C GLN A 265 16.53 -19.17 -8.60
N ASP A 266 16.37 -20.45 -8.91
CA ASP A 266 16.93 -21.10 -10.09
C ASP A 266 16.25 -20.67 -11.43
N TRP A 267 17.07 -20.68 -12.49
CA TRP A 267 16.60 -20.55 -13.87
C TRP A 267 16.15 -21.90 -14.41
N TYR A 268 15.03 -21.90 -15.13
CA TYR A 268 14.41 -23.12 -15.65
C TYR A 268 15.20 -23.72 -16.81
N THR A 269 15.26 -25.05 -16.82
CA THR A 269 15.83 -25.87 -17.90
C THR A 269 14.88 -27.00 -18.28
N PRO A 270 14.83 -27.45 -19.55
CA PRO A 270 13.93 -28.52 -20.00
C PRO A 270 14.24 -29.92 -19.45
N CYS A 271 15.37 -30.11 -18.78
CA CYS A 271 15.78 -31.30 -18.03
C CYS A 271 17.00 -30.97 -17.16
N TYR A 272 17.33 -31.86 -16.23
CA TYR A 272 18.60 -31.80 -15.50
C TYR A 272 19.77 -32.25 -16.39
N ARG A 273 19.63 -33.37 -17.12
CA ARG A 273 20.66 -33.91 -18.03
C ARG A 273 20.04 -34.75 -19.15
N GLY A 274 20.72 -34.85 -20.30
CA GLY A 274 20.38 -35.71 -21.42
C GLY A 274 19.43 -35.10 -22.45
N CYS A 275 19.18 -33.78 -22.42
CA CYS A 275 18.32 -33.10 -23.38
C CYS A 275 18.95 -31.81 -23.94
N ALA A 276 18.41 -31.31 -25.05
CA ALA A 276 18.81 -30.02 -25.60
C ALA A 276 18.46 -28.88 -24.63
N GLY A 277 19.46 -28.05 -24.30
CA GLY A 277 19.28 -26.97 -23.34
C GLY A 277 19.20 -27.43 -21.88
N GLU A 278 19.73 -28.61 -21.56
CA GLU A 278 19.85 -29.15 -20.20
C GLU A 278 20.48 -28.17 -19.19
N CYS A 279 20.35 -28.50 -17.91
CA CYS A 279 21.10 -27.83 -16.86
C CYS A 279 22.57 -28.27 -16.81
N GLY A 280 22.83 -29.56 -17.04
CA GLY A 280 24.16 -30.14 -16.95
C GLY A 280 24.72 -30.11 -15.52
N GLU A 281 26.04 -30.03 -15.39
CA GLU A 281 26.74 -30.04 -14.08
C GLU A 281 26.23 -28.98 -13.10
N ALA A 282 25.68 -27.86 -13.59
CA ALA A 282 25.17 -26.78 -12.75
C ALA A 282 24.01 -27.20 -11.83
N CYS A 283 23.34 -28.31 -12.15
CA CYS A 283 22.29 -28.87 -11.31
C CYS A 283 22.78 -30.02 -10.40
N PHE A 284 23.98 -30.57 -10.54
CA PHE A 284 24.42 -31.72 -9.74
C PHE A 284 25.48 -31.33 -8.70
N GLY A 285 25.84 -32.28 -7.84
CA GLY A 285 26.84 -32.09 -6.80
C GLY A 285 26.27 -31.46 -5.54
N ARG A 286 27.07 -30.60 -4.90
CA ARG A 286 26.76 -29.97 -3.62
C ARG A 286 26.20 -28.56 -3.81
N ASP A 287 25.08 -28.28 -3.15
CA ASP A 287 24.38 -26.99 -3.15
C ASP A 287 24.14 -26.41 -4.55
N PRO A 288 23.58 -27.19 -5.50
CA PRO A 288 23.37 -26.70 -6.85
C PRO A 288 22.38 -25.52 -6.86
N ARG A 289 22.69 -24.53 -7.71
CA ARG A 289 21.90 -23.29 -7.89
C ARG A 289 21.40 -23.12 -9.32
N GLY A 290 21.37 -24.23 -10.06
CA GLY A 290 20.97 -24.26 -11.45
C GLY A 290 21.94 -23.51 -12.37
N PRO A 291 21.55 -23.31 -13.64
CA PRO A 291 22.43 -22.63 -14.59
C PRO A 291 22.66 -21.18 -14.15
N CYS A 292 23.85 -20.67 -14.48
CA CYS A 292 24.31 -19.34 -14.07
C CYS A 292 24.48 -19.15 -12.55
N GLY A 293 24.53 -20.23 -11.76
CA GLY A 293 24.93 -20.19 -10.34
C GLY A 293 23.99 -19.38 -9.45
N GLY A 294 22.70 -19.33 -9.79
CA GLY A 294 21.70 -18.52 -9.06
C GLY A 294 21.77 -17.02 -9.36
N ALA A 295 22.43 -16.58 -10.45
CA ALA A 295 22.47 -15.17 -10.82
C ALA A 295 21.08 -14.59 -11.17
N ASP A 296 20.95 -13.28 -10.99
CA ASP A 296 19.75 -12.51 -11.33
C ASP A 296 19.44 -12.45 -12.83
N VAL A 297 20.45 -12.65 -13.67
CA VAL A 297 20.36 -12.72 -15.13
C VAL A 297 21.11 -13.96 -15.59
N CYS A 298 20.51 -14.73 -16.51
CA CYS A 298 21.16 -15.88 -17.11
C CYS A 298 21.02 -15.83 -18.64
N PRO A 299 22.11 -15.49 -19.36
CA PRO A 299 22.08 -15.43 -20.82
C PRO A 299 21.52 -16.71 -21.44
N GLY A 300 20.56 -16.57 -22.36
CA GLY A 300 19.90 -17.70 -23.01
C GLY A 300 18.78 -18.36 -22.20
N ARG A 301 18.44 -17.82 -21.01
CA ARG A 301 17.29 -18.26 -20.21
C ARG A 301 16.36 -17.09 -19.95
N ASP A 302 15.05 -17.32 -20.08
CA ASP A 302 14.01 -16.31 -19.92
C ASP A 302 12.93 -16.70 -18.89
N ARG A 303 13.10 -17.85 -18.20
CA ARG A 303 12.14 -18.39 -17.24
C ARG A 303 12.81 -18.81 -15.93
N ARG A 304 12.18 -18.46 -14.81
CA ARG A 304 12.48 -18.96 -13.46
C ARG A 304 11.72 -20.24 -13.19
N VAL A 305 12.25 -21.06 -12.30
CA VAL A 305 11.58 -22.27 -11.84
C VAL A 305 10.46 -21.91 -10.85
N LEU A 306 9.34 -22.63 -10.98
CA LEU A 306 8.27 -22.71 -10.00
C LEU A 306 8.18 -24.14 -9.45
N ARG A 307 7.85 -24.27 -8.16
CA ARG A 307 7.67 -25.55 -7.47
C ARG A 307 6.32 -25.64 -6.74
N GLY A 308 5.89 -26.86 -6.40
CA GLY A 308 4.76 -27.14 -5.49
C GLY A 308 3.35 -27.25 -6.10
N GLY A 309 3.11 -26.73 -7.29
CA GLY A 309 1.75 -26.66 -7.82
C GLY A 309 0.96 -25.51 -7.22
N SER A 310 -0.32 -25.35 -7.57
CA SER A 310 -1.15 -24.30 -6.97
C SER A 310 -2.63 -24.66 -7.01
N TRP A 311 -3.46 -23.85 -6.33
CA TRP A 311 -4.93 -23.93 -6.36
C TRP A 311 -5.51 -24.00 -7.78
N PHE A 312 -4.82 -23.42 -8.76
CA PHE A 312 -5.30 -23.28 -10.13
C PHE A 312 -4.99 -24.50 -11.00
N TRP A 313 -4.12 -25.41 -10.58
CA TRP A 313 -3.63 -26.52 -11.42
C TRP A 313 -4.15 -27.89 -10.96
N PRO A 314 -4.25 -28.88 -11.86
CA PRO A 314 -4.71 -30.21 -11.49
C PRO A 314 -3.71 -30.96 -10.59
N ALA A 315 -4.20 -32.04 -9.99
CA ALA A 315 -3.50 -32.83 -8.97
C ALA A 315 -2.14 -33.41 -9.41
N ASP A 316 -1.95 -33.63 -10.70
CA ASP A 316 -0.70 -34.12 -11.32
C ASP A 316 0.48 -33.14 -11.19
N GLN A 317 0.17 -31.85 -10.99
CA GLN A 317 1.14 -30.79 -10.80
C GLN A 317 1.58 -30.61 -9.34
N LEU A 318 1.04 -31.39 -8.40
CA LEU A 318 1.35 -31.25 -6.96
C LEU A 318 2.57 -32.05 -6.51
N ARG A 319 3.14 -32.88 -7.40
CA ARG A 319 4.29 -33.73 -7.06
C ARG A 319 5.47 -32.85 -6.67
N VAL A 320 6.19 -33.23 -5.60
CA VAL A 320 7.32 -32.44 -5.11
C VAL A 320 8.46 -32.38 -6.11
N ALA A 321 8.57 -33.30 -7.07
CA ALA A 321 9.54 -33.24 -8.15
C ALA A 321 9.11 -32.36 -9.34
N ASN A 322 7.83 -31.97 -9.42
CA ASN A 322 7.31 -31.24 -10.58
C ASN A 322 7.92 -29.84 -10.71
N ARG A 323 8.30 -29.51 -11.94
CA ARG A 323 8.92 -28.23 -12.28
C ARG A 323 8.04 -27.50 -13.28
N ARG A 324 8.10 -26.18 -13.23
CA ARG A 324 7.47 -25.34 -14.26
C ARG A 324 8.30 -24.10 -14.51
N GLY A 325 8.54 -23.77 -15.78
CA GLY A 325 9.17 -22.51 -16.17
C GLY A 325 8.16 -21.38 -16.28
N MET A 326 8.43 -20.25 -15.61
CA MET A 326 7.62 -19.03 -15.68
C MET A 326 8.50 -17.80 -15.94
N ARG A 327 8.02 -16.85 -16.75
CA ARG A 327 8.79 -15.62 -16.96
C ARG A 327 8.92 -14.84 -15.64
N PRO A 328 10.08 -14.23 -15.35
CA PRO A 328 10.29 -13.54 -14.08
C PRO A 328 9.35 -12.34 -13.89
N ASP A 329 8.87 -11.73 -14.98
CA ASP A 329 7.93 -10.60 -15.00
C ASP A 329 6.46 -11.00 -14.84
N SER A 330 6.16 -12.30 -14.72
CA SER A 330 4.79 -12.78 -14.57
C SER A 330 4.30 -12.70 -13.12
N GLY A 331 3.21 -11.96 -12.88
CA GLY A 331 2.57 -11.80 -11.56
C GLY A 331 1.13 -12.35 -11.51
N GLY A 332 0.92 -13.60 -11.89
CA GLY A 332 -0.42 -14.21 -11.85
C GLY A 332 -0.87 -14.57 -10.43
N HIS A 333 -2.19 -14.56 -10.16
CA HIS A 333 -2.87 -14.93 -8.90
C HIS A 333 -2.65 -16.37 -8.37
N ARG A 334 -1.71 -17.10 -8.97
CA ARG A 334 -1.35 -18.48 -8.64
C ARG A 334 0.13 -18.60 -8.26
N LEU A 335 0.86 -17.49 -8.34
CA LEU A 335 2.30 -17.40 -8.12
C LEU A 335 2.54 -16.68 -6.81
N GLY A 336 3.18 -17.36 -5.87
CA GLY A 336 3.63 -16.87 -4.58
C GLY A 336 5.08 -17.29 -4.36
N PHE A 337 5.50 -17.33 -3.10
CA PHE A 337 6.86 -17.70 -2.73
C PHE A 337 6.97 -17.90 -1.21
N ARG A 338 8.09 -18.49 -0.80
CA ARG A 338 8.57 -18.51 0.59
C ARG A 338 10.06 -18.21 0.61
N CYS A 339 10.60 -17.81 1.77
CA CYS A 339 12.01 -17.48 1.88
C CYS A 339 12.82 -18.57 2.59
N ALA A 340 14.12 -18.59 2.31
CA ALA A 340 15.12 -19.44 2.93
C ALA A 340 16.25 -18.60 3.53
N LEU A 341 17.04 -19.23 4.40
CA LEU A 341 18.12 -18.62 5.14
C LEU A 341 19.26 -19.63 5.34
N ASP A 342 20.49 -19.19 5.12
CA ASP A 342 21.68 -20.05 5.23
C ASP A 342 21.95 -20.46 6.69
N ALA A 343 22.47 -21.67 6.90
CA ALA A 343 23.13 -22.05 8.14
C ALA A 343 24.67 -21.99 8.00
N PRO A 344 25.42 -21.54 9.03
CA PRO A 344 24.92 -21.08 10.32
C PRO A 344 24.23 -19.71 10.21
N TYR A 345 23.05 -19.58 10.81
CA TYR A 345 22.38 -18.29 10.86
C TYR A 345 22.82 -17.50 12.09
N GLN A 346 23.24 -16.26 11.87
CA GLN A 346 23.40 -15.26 12.92
C GLN A 346 22.13 -14.41 12.95
N ARG A 347 21.51 -14.23 14.13
CA ARG A 347 20.35 -13.31 14.27
C ARG A 347 20.67 -11.98 13.61
N ARG A 348 19.96 -11.68 12.52
CA ARG A 348 20.01 -10.38 11.84
C ARG A 348 19.04 -9.43 12.53
N PRO A 349 19.26 -8.11 12.39
CA PRO A 349 18.28 -7.11 12.82
C PRO A 349 16.92 -7.39 12.17
N GLU A 350 15.85 -7.06 12.89
CA GLU A 350 14.50 -7.02 12.32
C GLU A 350 14.48 -6.12 11.07
N PRO A 351 13.61 -6.39 10.07
CA PRO A 351 13.49 -5.53 8.90
C PRO A 351 13.33 -4.06 9.32
N PRO A 352 13.88 -3.11 8.53
CA PRO A 352 13.81 -1.70 8.89
C PRO A 352 12.35 -1.27 9.04
N PRO A 353 12.02 -0.43 10.05
CA PRO A 353 10.68 0.09 10.20
C PRO A 353 10.28 0.96 9.01
N PRO A 354 8.98 1.24 8.83
CA PRO A 354 8.51 2.19 7.84
C PRO A 354 9.25 3.54 7.90
N PRO A 355 9.58 4.15 6.75
CA PRO A 355 10.21 5.46 6.73
C PRO A 355 9.40 6.47 7.55
N GLU A 356 10.08 7.20 8.45
CA GLU A 356 9.43 8.18 9.31
C GLU A 356 8.72 9.26 8.47
N THR A 357 7.46 9.53 8.80
CA THR A 357 6.70 10.58 8.15
C THR A 357 6.96 11.95 8.77
N GLY A 358 7.53 12.01 9.97
CA GLY A 358 7.67 13.22 10.79
C GLY A 358 6.35 13.73 11.37
N VAL A 359 5.23 13.03 11.15
CA VAL A 359 3.92 13.39 11.70
C VAL A 359 3.81 12.78 13.10
N ARG A 360 3.80 13.63 14.13
CA ARG A 360 3.61 13.18 15.52
C ARG A 360 2.12 13.13 15.89
N PRO A 361 1.72 12.31 16.86
CA PRO A 361 0.39 12.40 17.45
C PRO A 361 0.08 13.82 17.97
N LEU A 362 -1.18 14.24 17.85
CA LEU A 362 -1.65 15.50 18.45
C LEU A 362 -1.63 15.42 19.98
N ALA A 363 -1.10 16.46 20.62
CA ALA A 363 -1.32 16.62 22.06
C ALA A 363 -2.80 16.88 22.33
N ALA A 364 -3.30 16.53 23.52
CA ALA A 364 -4.73 16.65 23.84
C ALA A 364 -5.28 18.07 23.61
N ALA A 365 -4.53 19.12 24.01
CA ALA A 365 -4.93 20.52 23.81
C ALA A 365 -4.91 20.93 22.32
N GLU A 366 -3.96 20.44 21.53
CA GLU A 366 -3.94 20.68 20.08
C GLU A 366 -5.13 20.01 19.41
N ARG A 367 -5.45 18.78 19.82
CA ARG A 367 -6.61 18.03 19.33
C ARG A 367 -7.91 18.75 19.64
N GLU A 368 -8.08 19.24 20.87
CA GLU A 368 -9.25 20.03 21.26
C GLU A 368 -9.35 21.33 20.44
N THR A 369 -8.23 22.01 20.21
CA THR A 369 -8.21 23.26 19.43
C THR A 369 -8.53 23.01 17.95
N LEU A 370 -7.84 22.05 17.32
CA LEU A 370 -8.00 21.71 15.91
C LEU A 370 -9.40 21.16 15.66
N LEU A 371 -9.84 20.15 16.41
CA LEU A 371 -11.12 19.45 16.20
C LEU A 371 -12.32 20.18 16.84
N GLY A 372 -12.08 21.13 17.74
CA GLY A 372 -13.12 21.91 18.43
C GLY A 372 -13.46 23.26 17.79
N ALA A 373 -12.65 23.80 16.87
CA ALA A 373 -12.99 25.01 16.09
C ALA A 373 -14.43 24.95 15.53
N ALA A 374 -15.22 26.01 15.70
CA ALA A 374 -16.62 25.99 15.29
C ALA A 374 -16.79 25.86 13.76
N ALA A 375 -17.88 25.22 13.34
CA ALA A 375 -18.29 25.11 11.95
C ALA A 375 -19.70 25.65 11.79
N GLU A 376 -19.94 26.46 10.77
CA GLU A 376 -21.28 26.93 10.42
C GLU A 376 -22.14 25.78 9.88
N PRO A 377 -23.43 25.73 10.26
CA PRO A 377 -24.35 24.81 9.61
C PRO A 377 -24.59 25.29 8.18
N LEU A 378 -24.16 24.48 7.21
CA LEU A 378 -24.40 24.75 5.80
C LEU A 378 -25.57 23.91 5.25
N PRO A 379 -26.25 24.40 4.20
CA PRO A 379 -27.33 23.65 3.58
C PRO A 379 -26.83 22.31 3.05
N ARG A 380 -27.55 21.23 3.37
CA ARG A 380 -27.33 19.94 2.70
C ARG A 380 -27.69 20.05 1.23
N ARG A 381 -26.86 19.48 0.37
CA ARG A 381 -27.09 19.41 -1.08
C ARG A 381 -27.07 17.94 -1.50
N ARG A 382 -27.95 17.57 -2.43
CA ARG A 382 -27.85 16.27 -3.11
C ARG A 382 -26.80 16.38 -4.20
N PHE A 383 -26.08 15.29 -4.41
CA PHE A 383 -25.13 15.19 -5.51
C PHE A 383 -25.85 15.35 -6.87
N ASP A 384 -25.43 16.34 -7.65
CA ASP A 384 -25.72 16.48 -9.08
C ASP A 384 -24.41 16.63 -9.88
N ASP A 385 -24.47 16.70 -11.21
CA ASP A 385 -23.29 16.77 -12.07
C ASP A 385 -22.46 18.08 -11.94
N ARG A 386 -22.88 19.04 -11.11
CA ARG A 386 -22.21 20.35 -10.93
C ARG A 386 -21.28 20.40 -9.71
N HIS A 387 -21.18 19.33 -8.93
CA HIS A 387 -20.35 19.28 -7.73
C HIS A 387 -18.93 18.77 -8.05
N PHE A 388 -17.89 19.54 -7.74
CA PHE A 388 -16.50 19.18 -7.97
C PHE A 388 -15.91 18.37 -6.81
N ALA A 389 -16.46 17.17 -6.58
CA ALA A 389 -15.96 16.23 -5.57
C ALA A 389 -14.52 15.72 -5.84
N LEU A 390 -14.00 15.97 -7.05
CA LEU A 390 -12.64 15.69 -7.49
C LEU A 390 -12.12 16.92 -8.25
N SER A 391 -10.81 17.19 -8.14
CA SER A 391 -10.22 18.33 -8.85
C SER A 391 -10.32 18.18 -10.37
N ASN A 392 -10.50 19.29 -11.08
CA ASN A 392 -10.32 19.36 -12.53
C ASN A 392 -9.09 20.20 -12.94
N GLU A 393 -8.25 20.56 -11.96
CA GLU A 393 -6.97 21.22 -12.15
C GLU A 393 -5.87 20.15 -12.33
N SER A 394 -5.03 20.30 -13.36
CA SER A 394 -4.03 19.29 -13.74
C SER A 394 -2.59 19.62 -13.37
N ASP A 395 -2.26 20.90 -13.18
CA ASP A 395 -0.88 21.40 -13.18
C ASP A 395 -0.45 21.95 -11.81
N HIS A 396 -0.91 21.32 -10.72
CA HIS A 396 -0.52 21.67 -9.34
C HIS A 396 0.99 21.69 -9.10
N ALA A 397 1.75 20.98 -9.95
CA ALA A 397 3.20 20.98 -9.97
C ALA A 397 3.81 22.40 -10.07
N LEU A 398 3.11 23.35 -10.70
CA LEU A 398 3.56 24.73 -10.85
C LEU A 398 3.68 25.47 -9.51
N TRP A 399 2.91 25.06 -8.49
CA TRP A 399 2.98 25.66 -7.16
C TRP A 399 4.05 25.06 -6.27
N LEU A 400 4.55 23.86 -6.58
CA LEU A 400 5.47 23.12 -5.71
C LEU A 400 6.70 23.95 -5.29
N PRO A 401 7.37 24.72 -6.18
CA PRO A 401 8.51 25.54 -5.79
C PRO A 401 8.16 26.59 -4.72
N TYR A 402 6.91 27.04 -4.65
CA TYR A 402 6.46 28.11 -3.75
C TYR A 402 5.83 27.60 -2.45
N VAL A 403 5.52 26.31 -2.38
CA VAL A 403 4.89 25.69 -1.20
C VAL A 403 5.81 24.74 -0.47
N ALA A 404 6.82 24.16 -1.14
CA ALA A 404 7.64 23.09 -0.60
C ALA A 404 8.25 23.45 0.76
N GLY A 405 7.98 22.63 1.78
CA GLY A 405 8.57 22.78 3.12
C GLY A 405 8.20 24.05 3.90
N LEU A 406 7.06 24.69 3.58
CA LEU A 406 6.61 25.86 4.34
C LEU A 406 6.27 25.56 5.82
N GLY A 407 5.80 24.36 6.15
CA GLY A 407 5.36 23.97 7.48
C GLY A 407 4.01 24.57 7.87
N GLY A 408 3.72 24.69 9.17
CA GLY A 408 2.60 25.49 9.69
C GLY A 408 1.21 25.01 9.26
N GLY A 409 0.24 25.94 9.30
CA GLY A 409 -1.16 25.69 8.95
C GLY A 409 -1.42 25.72 7.44
N TYR A 410 -2.34 24.88 7.00
CA TYR A 410 -2.88 24.84 5.64
C TYR A 410 -4.40 24.99 5.69
N LEU A 411 -4.96 25.90 4.90
CA LEU A 411 -6.39 26.01 4.65
C LEU A 411 -6.63 25.84 3.15
N GLY A 412 -7.56 24.99 2.75
CA GLY A 412 -7.90 24.87 1.35
C GLY A 412 -9.34 24.46 1.09
N VAL A 413 -9.88 24.99 0.00
CA VAL A 413 -11.19 24.64 -0.56
C VAL A 413 -11.08 23.57 -1.65
N GLY A 414 -12.19 22.97 -2.05
CA GLY A 414 -12.21 21.94 -3.08
C GLY A 414 -11.64 20.61 -2.59
N ALA A 415 -11.32 19.72 -3.53
CA ALA A 415 -11.13 18.30 -3.28
C ALA A 415 -9.66 17.87 -3.04
N ASP A 416 -9.24 16.75 -3.64
CA ASP A 416 -7.98 16.05 -3.33
C ASP A 416 -6.71 16.78 -3.77
N GLN A 417 -6.80 17.85 -4.57
CA GLN A 417 -5.63 18.69 -4.87
C GLN A 417 -4.96 19.26 -3.61
N ASN A 418 -5.76 19.47 -2.56
CA ASN A 418 -5.28 19.87 -1.25
C ASN A 418 -4.22 18.90 -0.70
N TYR A 419 -4.35 17.60 -0.99
CA TYR A 419 -3.47 16.57 -0.45
C TYR A 419 -2.06 16.68 -1.03
N THR A 420 -1.96 17.02 -2.32
CA THR A 420 -0.68 17.33 -2.97
C THR A 420 -0.04 18.54 -2.30
N LEU A 421 -0.81 19.61 -2.12
CA LEU A 421 -0.29 20.89 -1.65
C LEU A 421 0.12 20.85 -0.17
N PHE A 422 -0.69 20.28 0.72
CA PHE A 422 -0.31 20.21 2.12
C PHE A 422 0.82 19.21 2.38
N ALA A 423 0.94 18.15 1.56
CA ALA A 423 2.04 17.21 1.64
C ALA A 423 3.35 17.85 1.17
N ALA A 424 3.34 18.54 0.03
CA ALA A 424 4.48 19.31 -0.45
C ALA A 424 4.89 20.38 0.57
N ALA A 425 3.92 21.09 1.15
CA ALA A 425 4.17 22.09 2.17
C ALA A 425 4.63 21.54 3.51
N ARG A 426 4.50 20.22 3.76
CA ARG A 426 4.79 19.60 5.06
C ARG A 426 3.97 20.27 6.18
N SER A 427 2.69 20.51 5.90
CA SER A 427 1.79 21.26 6.79
C SER A 427 1.53 20.48 8.07
N GLU A 428 1.57 21.16 9.22
CA GLU A 428 1.41 20.57 10.56
C GLU A 428 -0.05 20.43 10.99
N PHE A 429 -0.91 21.32 10.49
CA PHE A 429 -2.34 21.39 10.76
C PHE A 429 -3.08 21.72 9.47
N VAL A 430 -4.08 20.93 9.10
CA VAL A 430 -4.77 21.06 7.81
C VAL A 430 -6.26 21.27 8.03
N TRP A 431 -6.81 22.28 7.37
CA TRP A 431 -8.22 22.59 7.33
C TRP A 431 -8.72 22.42 5.89
N LEU A 432 -9.51 21.37 5.65
CA LEU A 432 -10.19 21.13 4.38
C LEU A 432 -11.60 21.67 4.52
N MET A 433 -11.79 22.90 4.06
CA MET A 433 -13.03 23.65 4.24
C MET A 433 -13.75 23.79 2.91
N ASP A 434 -15.01 23.42 2.83
CA ASP A 434 -15.81 23.72 1.64
C ASP A 434 -17.23 24.14 2.00
N TYR A 435 -17.80 24.99 1.15
CA TYR A 435 -19.19 25.40 1.26
C TYR A 435 -20.13 24.28 0.79
N ASP A 436 -19.64 23.41 -0.08
CA ASP A 436 -20.36 22.30 -0.64
C ASP A 436 -20.22 21.04 0.22
N ALA A 437 -21.34 20.60 0.80
CA ALA A 437 -21.40 19.38 1.60
C ALA A 437 -20.86 18.16 0.85
N VAL A 438 -21.07 18.08 -0.48
CA VAL A 438 -20.55 16.99 -1.31
C VAL A 438 -19.03 16.88 -1.24
N VAL A 439 -18.31 18.01 -1.26
CA VAL A 439 -16.84 18.02 -1.23
C VAL A 439 -16.34 17.55 0.13
N THR A 440 -16.95 18.02 1.21
CA THR A 440 -16.60 17.55 2.57
C THR A 440 -16.91 16.07 2.77
N GLN A 441 -18.02 15.57 2.22
CA GLN A 441 -18.38 14.15 2.22
C GLN A 441 -17.39 13.32 1.40
N ALA A 442 -16.97 13.81 0.22
CA ALA A 442 -15.95 13.17 -0.58
C ALA A 442 -14.62 13.05 0.19
N HIS A 443 -14.19 14.09 0.89
CA HIS A 443 -13.01 14.00 1.77
C HIS A 443 -13.15 12.93 2.87
N ARG A 444 -14.34 12.77 3.46
CA ARG A 444 -14.58 11.73 4.46
C ARG A 444 -14.43 10.33 3.86
N ILE A 445 -14.99 10.10 2.68
CA ILE A 445 -14.85 8.83 1.94
C ILE A 445 -13.38 8.58 1.59
N LEU A 446 -12.68 9.57 1.06
CA LEU A 446 -11.26 9.47 0.73
C LEU A 446 -10.41 9.19 1.97
N ARG A 447 -10.68 9.83 3.11
CA ARG A 447 -10.01 9.53 4.38
C ARG A 447 -10.17 8.06 4.75
N ALA A 448 -11.38 7.51 4.70
CA ALA A 448 -11.62 6.10 5.01
C ALA A 448 -10.78 5.17 4.11
N LEU A 449 -10.77 5.42 2.80
CA LEU A 449 -10.00 4.61 1.85
C LEU A 449 -8.48 4.76 2.00
N ILE A 450 -7.99 5.96 2.33
CA ILE A 450 -6.57 6.22 2.59
C ILE A 450 -6.09 5.51 3.85
N LEU A 451 -6.91 5.46 4.91
CA LEU A 451 -6.52 4.77 6.16
C LEU A 451 -6.38 3.25 5.96
N GLU A 452 -7.24 2.67 5.12
CA GLU A 452 -7.22 1.25 4.78
C GLU A 452 -6.12 0.86 3.78
N SER A 453 -5.59 1.82 3.01
CA SER A 453 -4.61 1.57 1.95
C SER A 453 -3.20 2.02 2.40
N VAL A 454 -2.22 1.12 2.45
CA VAL A 454 -0.86 1.47 2.95
C VAL A 454 0.04 2.09 1.89
N SER A 455 -0.33 1.92 0.61
CA SER A 455 0.44 2.42 -0.52
C SER A 455 -0.47 3.09 -1.57
N PRO A 456 0.10 3.95 -2.45
CA PRO A 456 -0.64 4.48 -3.61
C PRO A 456 -1.23 3.38 -4.48
N ASP A 457 -0.49 2.28 -4.69
CA ASP A 457 -0.96 1.16 -5.51
C ASP A 457 -2.21 0.53 -4.90
N GLU A 458 -2.22 0.25 -3.60
CA GLU A 458 -3.39 -0.29 -2.91
C GLU A 458 -4.58 0.67 -2.99
N PHE A 459 -4.34 1.98 -2.82
CA PHE A 459 -5.38 2.99 -2.95
C PHE A 459 -6.00 3.01 -4.35
N LEU A 460 -5.19 2.93 -5.40
CA LEU A 460 -5.67 2.87 -6.79
C LEU A 460 -6.51 1.62 -7.03
N LEU A 461 -6.06 0.47 -6.51
CA LEU A 461 -6.77 -0.80 -6.65
C LEU A 461 -8.17 -0.78 -6.01
N ARG A 462 -8.39 0.04 -4.95
CA ARG A 462 -9.73 0.24 -4.37
C ARG A 462 -10.76 0.77 -5.37
N TRP A 463 -10.33 1.42 -6.44
CA TRP A 463 -11.22 1.98 -7.46
C TRP A 463 -11.49 1.04 -8.64
N GLU A 464 -10.80 -0.10 -8.70
CA GLU A 464 -10.96 -1.05 -9.79
C GLU A 464 -12.31 -1.79 -9.75
N PRO A 465 -12.90 -2.15 -10.90
CA PRO A 465 -14.19 -2.84 -10.94
C PRO A 465 -14.20 -4.15 -10.13
N PHE A 466 -13.09 -4.88 -10.12
CA PHE A 466 -13.02 -6.14 -9.37
C PHE A 466 -13.07 -5.95 -7.85
N ASP A 467 -12.61 -4.81 -7.32
CA ASP A 467 -12.54 -4.55 -5.87
C ASP A 467 -13.77 -3.81 -5.33
N GLU A 468 -14.79 -3.60 -6.17
CA GLU A 468 -15.98 -2.80 -5.84
C GLU A 468 -16.69 -3.28 -4.58
N ARG A 469 -16.96 -4.58 -4.48
CA ARG A 469 -17.67 -5.15 -3.33
C ARG A 469 -16.86 -5.01 -2.04
N ALA A 470 -15.56 -5.28 -2.10
CA ALA A 470 -14.68 -5.20 -0.94
C ALA A 470 -14.52 -3.74 -0.49
N THR A 471 -14.24 -2.84 -1.42
CA THR A 471 -14.11 -1.41 -1.15
C THR A 471 -15.40 -0.81 -0.61
N ARG A 472 -16.55 -1.18 -1.19
CA ARG A 472 -17.86 -0.79 -0.65
C ARG A 472 -18.03 -1.25 0.79
N GLY A 473 -17.68 -2.50 1.10
CA GLY A 473 -17.73 -3.03 2.46
C GLY A 473 -16.87 -2.23 3.44
N LEU A 474 -15.67 -1.79 3.02
CA LEU A 474 -14.81 -0.92 3.83
C LEU A 474 -15.48 0.44 4.11
N VAL A 475 -16.08 1.07 3.10
CA VAL A 475 -16.80 2.34 3.26
C VAL A 475 -18.02 2.16 4.18
N GLU A 476 -18.78 1.08 4.00
CA GLU A 476 -19.94 0.76 4.85
C GLU A 476 -19.55 0.54 6.31
N ALA A 477 -18.43 -0.13 6.55
CA ALA A 477 -17.88 -0.36 7.88
C ALA A 477 -17.35 0.93 8.52
N ALA A 478 -16.62 1.75 7.76
CA ALA A 478 -16.07 3.02 8.23
C ALA A 478 -17.16 3.99 8.70
N PHE A 479 -18.37 3.89 8.14
CA PHE A 479 -19.51 4.76 8.46
C PHE A 479 -20.67 4.05 9.16
N ALA A 480 -20.46 2.87 9.76
CA ALA A 480 -21.53 2.07 10.35
C ALA A 480 -22.37 2.82 11.42
N GLY A 481 -21.75 3.73 12.19
CA GLY A 481 -22.41 4.56 13.20
C GLY A 481 -22.63 6.02 12.77
N ASP A 482 -22.39 6.35 11.51
CA ASP A 482 -22.43 7.72 11.02
C ASP A 482 -23.86 8.16 10.66
N PRO A 483 -24.35 9.32 11.13
CA PRO A 483 -25.69 9.80 10.77
C PRO A 483 -25.84 10.05 9.26
N ASP A 484 -24.75 10.30 8.54
CA ASP A 484 -24.74 10.55 7.10
C ASP A 484 -24.44 9.28 6.28
N ARG A 485 -24.41 8.09 6.91
CA ARG A 485 -23.99 6.84 6.26
C ARG A 485 -24.66 6.61 4.91
N ALA A 486 -25.98 6.80 4.81
CA ALA A 486 -26.72 6.57 3.57
C ALA A 486 -26.27 7.52 2.44
N GLU A 487 -26.09 8.81 2.75
CA GLU A 487 -25.65 9.83 1.79
C GLU A 487 -24.20 9.60 1.36
N LEU A 488 -23.31 9.22 2.29
CA LEU A 488 -21.91 8.91 2.01
C LEU A 488 -21.77 7.69 1.08
N ILE A 489 -22.61 6.69 1.31
CA ILE A 489 -22.64 5.47 0.50
C ILE A 489 -23.17 5.76 -0.91
N GLU A 490 -24.26 6.53 -1.03
CA GLU A 490 -24.79 6.98 -2.33
C GLU A 490 -23.77 7.81 -3.11
N LEU A 491 -23.08 8.73 -2.43
CA LEU A 491 -22.01 9.53 -3.02
C LEU A 491 -20.85 8.65 -3.50
N PHE A 492 -20.38 7.71 -2.69
CA PHE A 492 -19.31 6.79 -3.08
C PHE A 492 -19.67 6.01 -4.36
N ASP A 493 -20.86 5.43 -4.40
CA ASP A 493 -21.34 4.66 -5.56
C ASP A 493 -21.41 5.54 -6.83
N THR A 494 -21.80 6.81 -6.67
CA THR A 494 -21.89 7.78 -7.76
C THR A 494 -20.52 8.25 -8.26
N LEU A 495 -19.55 8.46 -7.37
CA LEU A 495 -18.20 8.91 -7.73
C LEU A 495 -17.35 7.81 -8.37
N ARG A 496 -17.54 6.56 -7.93
CA ARG A 496 -16.68 5.42 -8.27
C ARG A 496 -16.36 5.27 -9.78
N PRO A 497 -17.34 5.34 -10.72
CA PRO A 497 -17.07 5.12 -12.14
C PRO A 497 -16.11 6.13 -12.77
N ALA A 498 -15.99 7.33 -12.19
CA ALA A 498 -15.09 8.39 -12.64
C ALA A 498 -13.80 8.46 -11.81
N ALA A 499 -13.89 8.17 -10.50
CA ALA A 499 -12.80 8.30 -9.54
C ALA A 499 -11.57 7.45 -9.88
N GLY A 500 -11.74 6.19 -10.33
CA GLY A 500 -10.61 5.34 -10.70
C GLY A 500 -9.73 5.95 -11.79
N ARG A 501 -10.33 6.28 -12.94
CA ARG A 501 -9.64 6.96 -14.06
C ARG A 501 -9.06 8.32 -13.66
N TYR A 502 -9.68 8.99 -12.70
CA TYR A 502 -9.17 10.25 -12.17
C TYR A 502 -7.89 10.02 -11.35
N PHE A 503 -7.90 9.11 -10.38
CA PHE A 503 -6.75 8.86 -9.51
C PHE A 503 -5.57 8.21 -10.25
N GLU A 504 -5.82 7.39 -11.28
CA GLU A 504 -4.77 6.94 -12.21
C GLU A 504 -4.02 8.14 -12.84
N LYS A 505 -4.75 9.16 -13.30
CA LYS A 505 -4.14 10.38 -13.84
C LYS A 505 -3.38 11.14 -12.77
N VAL A 506 -3.92 11.23 -11.54
CA VAL A 506 -3.23 11.87 -10.41
C VAL A 506 -1.91 11.16 -10.11
N ALA A 507 -1.90 9.83 -10.02
CA ALA A 507 -0.69 9.02 -9.81
C ALA A 507 0.33 9.15 -10.97
N ALA A 508 -0.13 9.42 -12.18
CA ALA A 508 0.71 9.65 -13.35
C ALA A 508 1.28 11.07 -13.45
N ARG A 509 0.87 12.03 -12.60
CA ARG A 509 1.36 13.41 -12.67
C ARG A 509 2.86 13.49 -12.37
N ARG A 510 3.56 14.33 -13.13
CA ARG A 510 4.99 14.60 -13.00
C ARG A 510 5.25 16.10 -13.01
N THR A 511 6.31 16.51 -12.34
CA THR A 511 6.89 17.85 -12.46
C THR A 511 7.63 18.01 -13.80
N PRO A 512 7.96 19.24 -14.24
CA PRO A 512 8.68 19.47 -15.49
C PRO A 512 10.04 18.73 -15.61
N ASP A 513 10.72 18.51 -14.49
CA ASP A 513 11.98 17.76 -14.38
C ASP A 513 11.79 16.22 -14.28
N GLY A 514 10.54 15.74 -14.35
CA GLY A 514 10.21 14.32 -14.33
C GLY A 514 10.03 13.72 -12.92
N GLY A 515 10.16 14.54 -11.87
CA GLY A 515 9.83 14.16 -10.50
C GLY A 515 8.33 13.92 -10.27
N PRO A 516 7.94 13.41 -9.09
CA PRO A 516 6.53 13.15 -8.78
C PRO A 516 5.74 14.46 -8.64
N GLY A 517 4.57 14.53 -9.28
CA GLY A 517 3.75 15.75 -9.34
C GLY A 517 2.50 15.76 -8.47
N SER A 518 2.29 14.74 -7.62
CA SER A 518 1.07 14.62 -6.80
C SER A 518 1.27 13.72 -5.58
N TRP A 519 0.31 13.77 -4.66
CA TRP A 519 0.28 12.91 -3.47
C TRP A 519 0.21 11.41 -3.76
N LEU A 520 -0.25 10.99 -4.95
CA LEU A 520 -0.25 9.59 -5.39
C LEU A 520 0.97 9.23 -6.24
N ALA A 521 1.65 10.23 -6.82
CA ALA A 521 2.85 10.00 -7.61
C ALA A 521 4.10 9.76 -6.74
N ASP A 522 4.12 10.26 -5.51
CA ASP A 522 5.19 10.05 -4.53
C ASP A 522 4.71 9.19 -3.34
N PRO A 523 5.24 7.97 -3.14
CA PRO A 523 4.93 7.15 -1.97
C PRO A 523 5.24 7.83 -0.63
N ALA A 524 6.23 8.73 -0.56
CA ALA A 524 6.53 9.49 0.65
C ALA A 524 5.44 10.53 0.96
N TRP A 525 4.89 11.19 -0.05
CA TRP A 525 3.76 12.10 0.13
C TRP A 525 2.50 11.35 0.51
N TYR A 526 2.23 10.20 -0.11
CA TYR A 526 1.12 9.34 0.28
C TYR A 526 1.21 8.92 1.75
N ARG A 527 2.37 8.43 2.21
CA ARG A 527 2.60 8.10 3.62
C ARG A 527 2.37 9.30 4.53
N TYR A 528 2.81 10.49 4.12
CA TYR A 528 2.59 11.72 4.88
C TYR A 528 1.09 12.06 4.99
N VAL A 529 0.35 12.05 3.87
CA VAL A 529 -1.11 12.29 3.83
C VAL A 529 -1.83 11.28 4.73
N ARG A 530 -1.49 10.00 4.61
CA ARG A 530 -2.07 8.95 5.44
C ARG A 530 -1.80 9.17 6.93
N ALA A 531 -0.57 9.51 7.30
CA ALA A 531 -0.22 9.80 8.69
C ALA A 531 -0.95 11.05 9.22
N MET A 532 -1.12 12.09 8.41
CA MET A 532 -1.89 13.27 8.79
C MET A 532 -3.35 12.94 9.10
N PHE A 533 -3.96 12.02 8.33
CA PHE A 533 -5.32 11.54 8.62
C PHE A 533 -5.39 10.62 9.83
N ALA A 534 -4.40 9.73 10.02
CA ALA A 534 -4.35 8.78 11.12
C ALA A 534 -4.17 9.47 12.47
N GLU A 535 -3.39 10.55 12.50
CA GLU A 535 -3.11 11.35 13.70
C GLU A 535 -4.11 12.51 13.90
N ASP A 536 -5.24 12.51 13.20
CA ASP A 536 -6.31 13.52 13.25
C ASP A 536 -5.84 14.97 13.01
N ARG A 537 -4.76 15.16 12.24
CA ARG A 537 -4.22 16.49 11.89
C ARG A 537 -4.90 17.16 10.70
N VAL A 538 -5.80 16.45 10.05
CA VAL A 538 -6.64 16.98 8.97
C VAL A 538 -8.06 17.12 9.50
N ARG A 539 -8.56 18.35 9.50
CA ARG A 539 -9.95 18.63 9.80
C ARG A 539 -10.73 18.95 8.54
N ILE A 540 -11.71 18.11 8.25
CA ILE A 540 -12.72 18.34 7.21
C ILE A 540 -13.85 19.14 7.85
N VAL A 541 -14.19 20.31 7.30
CA VAL A 541 -15.11 21.25 7.95
C VAL A 541 -16.03 21.95 6.93
N PRO A 542 -17.35 22.01 7.13
CA PRO A 542 -18.21 22.85 6.32
C PRO A 542 -17.95 24.34 6.64
N GLY A 543 -17.82 25.18 5.62
CA GLY A 543 -17.66 26.61 5.83
C GLY A 543 -17.84 27.44 4.58
N ASP A 544 -18.41 28.63 4.74
CA ASP A 544 -18.48 29.64 3.70
C ASP A 544 -17.27 30.59 3.83
N LEU A 545 -16.54 30.83 2.73
CA LEU A 545 -15.49 31.85 2.69
C LEU A 545 -16.03 33.25 3.07
N LEU A 546 -17.30 33.50 2.75
CA LEU A 546 -18.01 34.75 3.03
C LEU A 546 -18.75 34.74 4.38
N GLY A 547 -18.70 33.63 5.12
CA GLY A 547 -19.39 33.40 6.39
C GLY A 547 -18.75 34.13 7.58
N GLU A 548 -19.51 34.22 8.67
CA GLU A 548 -19.09 34.91 9.91
C GLU A 548 -18.69 33.94 11.04
N GLY A 549 -18.77 32.64 10.80
CA GLY A 549 -18.56 31.57 11.78
C GLY A 549 -17.32 30.74 11.52
N THR A 550 -17.28 29.92 10.45
CA THR A 550 -16.19 28.94 10.24
C THR A 550 -14.86 29.64 10.06
N MET A 551 -14.75 30.57 9.10
CA MET A 551 -13.48 31.25 8.79
C MET A 551 -12.85 31.99 9.99
N PRO A 552 -13.60 32.79 10.78
CA PRO A 552 -13.07 33.37 12.02
C PRO A 552 -12.65 32.32 13.06
N ALA A 553 -13.41 31.23 13.21
CA ALA A 553 -13.08 30.15 14.14
C ALA A 553 -11.77 29.45 13.75
N LEU A 554 -11.55 29.21 12.46
CA LEU A 554 -10.30 28.64 11.96
C LEU A 554 -9.11 29.56 12.22
N ALA A 555 -9.27 30.87 12.01
CA ALA A 555 -8.22 31.85 12.32
C ALA A 555 -7.89 31.86 13.83
N GLY A 556 -8.90 31.77 14.69
CA GLY A 556 -8.74 31.67 16.14
C GLY A 556 -8.02 30.39 16.56
N ALA A 557 -8.44 29.25 16.02
CA ALA A 557 -7.84 27.95 16.32
C ALA A 557 -6.39 27.89 15.84
N GLN A 558 -6.08 28.37 14.63
CA GLN A 558 -4.71 28.41 14.13
C GLN A 558 -3.78 29.25 15.02
N ARG A 559 -4.25 30.39 15.53
CA ARG A 559 -3.50 31.20 16.51
C ARG A 559 -3.25 30.44 17.80
N ALA A 560 -4.27 29.75 18.31
CA ALA A 560 -4.18 28.97 19.55
C ALA A 560 -3.25 27.75 19.40
N LEU A 561 -3.14 27.16 18.20
CA LEU A 561 -2.16 26.13 17.87
C LEU A 561 -0.72 26.65 17.82
N GLY A 562 -0.51 27.98 17.85
CA GLY A 562 0.82 28.59 17.93
C GLY A 562 1.65 28.47 16.64
N ALA A 563 1.02 28.19 15.49
CA ALA A 563 1.68 28.05 14.20
C ALA A 563 1.12 29.04 13.16
N PRO A 564 1.96 29.62 12.29
CA PRO A 564 1.48 30.51 11.24
C PRO A 564 0.62 29.77 10.21
N MET A 565 -0.38 30.43 9.63
CA MET A 565 -1.10 29.92 8.46
C MET A 565 -0.19 30.13 7.24
N ARG A 566 0.42 29.07 6.71
CA ARG A 566 1.42 29.17 5.64
C ARG A 566 0.82 29.13 4.25
N VAL A 567 -0.22 28.34 4.05
CA VAL A 567 -0.82 28.16 2.74
C VAL A 567 -2.33 28.32 2.85
N VAL A 568 -2.89 29.19 2.01
CA VAL A 568 -4.34 29.27 1.78
C VAL A 568 -4.61 29.01 0.31
N TYR A 569 -5.32 27.93 0.00
CA TYR A 569 -5.71 27.57 -1.35
C TYR A 569 -7.20 27.88 -1.59
N LEU A 570 -7.48 28.73 -2.58
CA LEU A 570 -8.83 29.24 -2.86
C LEU A 570 -9.44 28.68 -4.15
N SER A 571 -8.74 27.78 -4.86
CA SER A 571 -9.17 27.33 -6.18
C SER A 571 -9.47 28.55 -7.07
N ASN A 572 -10.53 28.50 -7.87
CA ASN A 572 -11.07 29.64 -8.60
C ASN A 572 -12.29 30.30 -7.90
N ALA A 573 -12.51 30.02 -6.61
CA ALA A 573 -13.71 30.44 -5.89
C ALA A 573 -13.91 31.97 -5.91
N GLU A 574 -12.81 32.73 -5.86
CA GLU A 574 -12.82 34.19 -5.85
C GLU A 574 -13.39 34.82 -7.15
N GLU A 575 -13.52 34.06 -8.24
CA GLU A 575 -14.17 34.54 -9.47
C GLU A 575 -15.69 34.72 -9.31
N TYR A 576 -16.30 34.13 -8.27
CA TYR A 576 -17.75 34.05 -8.12
C TYR A 576 -18.33 35.00 -7.07
N PHE A 577 -17.51 35.76 -6.34
CA PHE A 577 -17.99 36.66 -5.29
C PHE A 577 -17.22 37.97 -5.18
N ALA A 578 -17.85 38.93 -4.50
CA ALA A 578 -17.19 40.14 -4.03
C ALA A 578 -16.69 39.95 -2.60
N TYR A 579 -15.59 40.61 -2.24
CA TYR A 579 -15.00 40.51 -0.91
C TYR A 579 -15.83 41.29 0.12
N ASN A 580 -16.72 40.59 0.83
CA ASN A 580 -17.52 41.17 1.90
C ASN A 580 -16.68 41.45 3.17
N GLU A 581 -17.27 42.14 4.14
CA GLU A 581 -16.57 42.46 5.40
C GLU A 581 -16.17 41.21 6.20
N ALA A 582 -16.97 40.14 6.16
CA ALA A 582 -16.67 38.89 6.87
C ALA A 582 -15.39 38.22 6.33
N PHE A 583 -15.27 38.12 5.00
CA PHE A 583 -14.07 37.63 4.30
C PHE A 583 -12.85 38.46 4.68
N ARG A 584 -12.95 39.80 4.57
CA ARG A 584 -11.85 40.73 4.90
C ARG A 584 -11.39 40.57 6.34
N ARG A 585 -12.32 40.56 7.30
CA ARG A 585 -12.00 40.37 8.74
C ARG A 585 -11.35 39.02 9.01
N SER A 586 -11.84 37.96 8.39
CA SER A 586 -11.32 36.61 8.60
C SER A 586 -9.87 36.47 8.11
N PHE A 587 -9.58 36.95 6.90
CA PHE A 587 -8.22 36.96 6.36
C PHE A 587 -7.28 37.86 7.15
N ALA A 588 -7.73 39.04 7.58
CA ALA A 588 -6.94 39.93 8.43
C ALA A 588 -6.60 39.30 9.80
N ALA A 589 -7.46 38.40 10.29
CA ALA A 589 -7.24 37.72 11.56
C ALA A 589 -6.26 36.54 11.43
N MET A 590 -6.15 35.90 10.27
CA MET A 590 -5.27 34.73 10.09
C MET A 590 -3.82 35.04 10.47
N PRO A 591 -3.11 34.15 11.19
CA PRO A 591 -1.73 34.38 11.61
C PRO A 591 -0.75 34.17 10.45
N PHE A 592 -0.74 35.08 9.49
CA PHE A 592 0.18 35.07 8.36
C PHE A 592 1.57 35.63 8.72
N ASP A 593 2.61 35.07 8.14
CA ASP A 593 3.96 35.62 8.19
C ASP A 593 4.51 35.88 6.77
N ASP A 594 5.80 36.22 6.68
CA ASP A 594 6.43 36.62 5.41
C ASP A 594 6.60 35.48 4.39
N ARG A 595 6.44 34.20 4.79
CA ARG A 595 6.45 33.07 3.85
C ARG A 595 5.05 32.54 3.57
N SER A 596 4.02 33.16 4.14
CA SER A 596 2.64 32.75 3.89
C SER A 596 2.21 33.12 2.48
N VAL A 597 1.55 32.19 1.78
CA VAL A 597 1.09 32.35 0.40
C VAL A 597 -0.39 32.03 0.25
N VAL A 598 -1.03 32.73 -0.68
CA VAL A 598 -2.36 32.43 -1.20
C VAL A 598 -2.23 31.88 -2.61
N LEU A 599 -2.87 30.74 -2.85
CA LEU A 599 -2.86 30.01 -4.11
C LEU A 599 -4.25 30.03 -4.72
N ARG A 600 -4.35 30.30 -6.03
CA ARG A 600 -5.63 30.35 -6.75
C ARG A 600 -5.49 30.04 -8.23
N THR A 601 -6.55 29.52 -8.83
CA THR A 601 -6.68 29.34 -10.26
C THR A 601 -7.63 30.35 -10.87
N VAL A 602 -7.49 30.61 -12.17
CA VAL A 602 -8.35 31.50 -12.94
C VAL A 602 -8.79 30.78 -14.22
N ALA A 603 -10.09 30.82 -14.54
CA ALA A 603 -10.64 30.19 -15.75
C ALA A 603 -10.35 30.97 -17.04
N ARG A 604 -9.87 32.22 -16.94
CA ARG A 604 -9.60 33.09 -18.10
C ARG A 604 -8.49 32.53 -18.99
N ARG A 605 -8.70 32.67 -20.30
CA ARG A 605 -7.71 32.30 -21.33
C ARG A 605 -6.41 33.04 -21.08
N VAL A 606 -5.34 32.29 -20.88
CA VAL A 606 -4.00 32.83 -20.66
C VAL A 606 -3.55 33.58 -21.94
N PRO A 607 -3.11 34.84 -21.83
CA PRO A 607 -2.51 35.61 -22.93
C PRO A 607 -1.31 34.94 -23.61
N ASP A 608 -0.70 33.92 -22.98
CA ASP A 608 0.43 33.15 -23.51
C ASP A 608 0.04 32.20 -24.67
N GLY A 609 -1.25 32.12 -25.02
CA GLY A 609 -1.74 31.27 -26.13
C GLY A 609 -1.85 29.79 -25.79
N SER A 610 -1.60 29.38 -24.55
CA SER A 610 -1.74 28.00 -24.10
C SER A 610 -3.20 27.54 -24.08
N ARG A 611 -3.45 26.25 -24.34
CA ARG A 611 -4.79 25.61 -24.29
C ARG A 611 -5.15 25.13 -22.87
N ARG A 612 -4.54 25.68 -21.82
CA ARG A 612 -4.79 25.24 -20.44
C ARG A 612 -6.20 25.63 -20.02
N ALA A 613 -6.88 24.74 -19.29
CA ALA A 613 -8.19 25.00 -18.73
C ALA A 613 -8.13 26.00 -17.56
N TRP A 614 -6.98 26.09 -16.90
CA TRP A 614 -6.74 26.90 -15.71
C TRP A 614 -5.39 27.61 -15.79
N HIS A 615 -5.37 28.86 -15.33
CA HIS A 615 -4.14 29.61 -15.06
C HIS A 615 -3.85 29.63 -13.57
N TYR A 616 -2.62 29.38 -13.16
CA TYR A 616 -2.25 29.25 -11.74
C TYR A 616 -1.64 30.55 -11.25
N GLN A 617 -1.89 30.91 -9.99
CA GLN A 617 -1.34 32.12 -9.39
C GLN A 617 -0.84 31.91 -7.96
N VAL A 618 0.17 32.69 -7.58
CA VAL A 618 0.71 32.77 -6.22
C VAL A 618 0.76 34.22 -5.79
N GLU A 619 0.30 34.50 -4.57
CA GLU A 619 0.39 35.83 -3.95
C GLU A 619 0.87 35.73 -2.50
N PRO A 620 1.76 36.63 -2.04
CA PRO A 620 2.09 36.74 -0.62
C PRO A 620 0.84 37.06 0.21
N ALA A 621 0.57 36.29 1.26
CA ALA A 621 -0.65 36.45 2.05
C ALA A 621 -0.77 37.83 2.71
N ARG A 622 0.37 38.43 3.11
CA ARG A 622 0.38 39.79 3.66
C ARG A 622 -0.03 40.85 2.63
N ALA A 623 0.43 40.71 1.38
CA ALA A 623 0.03 41.59 0.29
C ALA A 623 -1.47 41.44 0.00
N PHE A 624 -1.98 40.21 0.00
CA PHE A 624 -3.41 39.94 -0.16
C PHE A 624 -4.24 40.60 0.96
N VAL A 625 -3.82 40.48 2.22
CA VAL A 625 -4.50 41.15 3.35
C VAL A 625 -4.46 42.68 3.21
N GLU A 626 -3.35 43.26 2.78
CA GLU A 626 -3.25 44.71 2.53
C GLU A 626 -4.25 45.16 1.45
N ARG A 627 -4.40 44.40 0.36
CA ARG A 627 -5.40 44.68 -0.68
C ARG A 627 -6.82 44.65 -0.13
N LEU A 628 -7.13 43.66 0.69
CA LEU A 628 -8.47 43.49 1.27
C LEU A 628 -8.83 44.60 2.27
N THR A 629 -7.86 45.01 3.08
CA THR A 629 -8.12 45.87 4.27
C THR A 629 -7.75 47.33 4.07
N VAL A 630 -6.66 47.62 3.36
CA VAL A 630 -6.16 48.99 3.14
C VAL A 630 -6.65 49.52 1.81
N GLN A 631 -6.35 48.80 0.72
CA GLN A 631 -6.78 49.21 -0.63
C GLN A 631 -8.28 49.00 -0.84
N ARG A 632 -8.89 48.18 0.02
CA ARG A 632 -10.31 47.83 0.03
C ARG A 632 -10.81 47.33 -1.34
N VAL A 633 -10.02 46.52 -2.02
CA VAL A 633 -10.42 45.91 -3.29
C VAL A 633 -11.74 45.16 -3.13
N GLU A 634 -12.66 45.35 -4.08
CA GLU A 634 -14.02 44.79 -4.00
C GLU A 634 -14.14 43.38 -4.59
N ARG A 635 -13.29 43.00 -5.55
CA ARG A 635 -13.33 41.69 -6.21
C ARG A 635 -12.00 41.31 -6.83
N PHE A 636 -11.75 40.01 -6.97
CA PHE A 636 -10.54 39.48 -7.60
C PHE A 636 -10.29 40.05 -9.02
N ALA A 637 -11.33 40.10 -9.84
CA ALA A 637 -11.23 40.50 -11.24
C ALA A 637 -10.66 41.92 -11.46
N SER A 638 -10.68 42.81 -10.46
CA SER A 638 -10.18 44.18 -10.63
C SER A 638 -8.66 44.30 -10.59
N TYR A 639 -7.94 43.28 -10.10
CA TYR A 639 -6.48 43.30 -9.96
C TYR A 639 -5.79 42.00 -10.43
N ALA A 640 -6.56 41.04 -10.95
CA ALA A 640 -6.03 39.77 -11.46
C ALA A 640 -4.91 39.92 -12.52
N GLU A 641 -4.92 41.03 -13.27
CA GLU A 641 -3.94 41.34 -14.33
C GLU A 641 -2.63 41.95 -13.79
N GLU A 642 -2.54 42.26 -12.50
CA GLU A 642 -1.28 42.73 -11.88
C GLU A 642 -0.25 41.59 -11.70
N ALA A 643 -0.68 40.34 -11.79
CA ALA A 643 0.19 39.18 -11.66
C ALA A 643 1.10 39.04 -12.89
N VAL A 644 2.40 38.93 -12.68
CA VAL A 644 3.41 38.84 -13.75
C VAL A 644 3.58 37.37 -14.15
N TYR A 645 3.61 37.09 -15.45
CA TYR A 645 3.85 35.74 -15.97
C TYR A 645 5.22 35.22 -15.52
N SER A 646 5.23 33.98 -15.02
CA SER A 646 6.47 33.22 -14.83
C SER A 646 7.13 32.92 -16.17
N ALA A 647 8.45 32.77 -16.18
CA ALA A 647 9.21 32.46 -17.39
C ALA A 647 8.82 31.09 -18.02
N GLU A 648 8.28 30.18 -17.21
CA GLU A 648 7.91 28.81 -17.59
C GLU A 648 6.48 28.68 -18.15
N GLY A 649 5.66 29.74 -18.03
CA GLY A 649 4.28 29.78 -18.53
C GLY A 649 3.26 29.02 -17.68
N GLY A 650 1.97 29.37 -17.80
CA GLY A 650 0.87 28.78 -17.02
C GLY A 650 0.79 29.13 -15.53
N LEU A 651 1.76 29.90 -15.02
CA LEU A 651 1.79 30.43 -13.66
C LEU A 651 2.06 31.95 -13.69
N SER A 652 1.35 32.73 -12.88
CA SER A 652 1.68 34.14 -12.60
C SER A 652 1.95 34.39 -11.13
N LEU A 653 2.86 35.33 -10.85
CA LEU A 653 3.27 35.72 -9.51
C LEU A 653 2.85 37.16 -9.24
N PHE A 654 2.20 37.42 -8.11
CA PHE A 654 1.94 38.79 -7.69
C PHE A 654 3.22 39.47 -7.19
N PRO A 655 3.32 40.81 -7.29
CA PRO A 655 4.46 41.55 -6.75
C PRO A 655 4.75 41.20 -5.29
N GLY A 656 6.04 41.05 -4.96
CA GLY A 656 6.48 40.65 -3.62
C GLY A 656 6.51 39.14 -3.37
N THR A 657 6.11 38.30 -4.35
CA THR A 657 6.34 36.86 -4.27
C THR A 657 7.84 36.59 -4.22
N SER A 658 8.29 35.93 -3.16
CA SER A 658 9.69 35.51 -3.05
C SER A 658 10.02 34.51 -4.16
N SER A 659 11.23 34.59 -4.67
CA SER A 659 11.77 33.52 -5.52
C SER A 659 11.69 32.19 -4.75
N PRO A 660 11.38 31.07 -5.43
CA PRO A 660 11.41 29.73 -4.83
C PRO A 660 12.68 29.44 -4.04
#